data_AF-A0A329W132-F1
#
_entry.id   AF-A0A329W132-F1
#
_cell.length_a   1.000
_cell.length_b   1.000
_cell.length_c   1.000
_cell.angle_alpha   90.00
_cell.angle_beta   90.00
_cell.angle_gamma   90.00
#
_symmetry.space_group_name_H-M   'P 1'
#
loop_
_entity.id
_entity.type
_entity.pdbx_description
1 polymer ?
#
loop_
_entity_poly.entity_id
_entity_poly.type
_entity_poly.pdbx_seq_one_letter_code
_entity_poly.pdbx_strand_id
1 'polypeptide(L)'
;MLGKLTLDAIPLHEPIVMVTLAGILFAGLAIVGALTYFRKWKWLWSEWLTSVDHKKIGIMYIIVALVMMLRGFADAIMMRGQQAVASAGEAGFLPPHHYDQIFTAHGVIMIFFMATPFVVGLMNIVVPLQIGARDVAFPFLNSLSFWFFVVGVALINISLGVGEFAQTGWLAYPPLSGIEYSPGVGVDYWIWSLQISGIGTLLTGVNFFATILRMRAPGMSMMKMPVFSWAALCTNVLIIAAFPILTVTIALLTFDRYMGTHFFTNDMGGNMMMYINLIWAWGHPEVYILVLPVFGVFSEVTATFSKKRLFGYTSLVWATIAITVLSFIVWLHHFFTMGSGANVNAFFGIATMIISIPTGVKIFNWLFTMYRGRIEYKTPMLWTVGFIVTFSIGGMTGVLLAVPGANFVLHNSLFLIAHFHNVIIGGVVFGCFAGTAYWFPKAFGFTLNEKWGIRAFWFWIIGFFIAFMPVYALGFMGMTRRISQDINPEFHTLLVVSAIGVALIAVGILCQVIQFYVSIRDRDQNRDLTGDPWGGRTLEWATSSPPPFYNFADVPHVQTRDAWWDMKEKGTAYKRPAKYEEIHMPKNAGAGVIIAGFSLLFGFAMIWHIWWLAIASFAGMIITWIAKSFDEDVDYYVPVAEVEQIENQHHEQISKAGLNHVN
;
A
#
# COMPACT_ATOMS: atom_id res chain seq x y z
N MET A 1 -11.24 -22.47 24.45
CA MET A 1 -12.18 -23.46 25.03
C MET A 1 -13.12 -23.94 23.91
N LEU A 2 -12.74 -24.76 22.91
CA LEU A 2 -11.67 -25.76 22.75
C LEU A 2 -11.01 -25.63 21.36
N GLY A 3 -9.89 -26.31 21.15
CA GLY A 3 -9.04 -26.25 19.95
C GLY A 3 -7.60 -26.59 20.34
N LYS A 4 -6.61 -26.20 19.51
CA LYS A 4 -5.17 -26.32 19.84
C LYS A 4 -4.70 -25.27 20.86
N LEU A 5 -5.52 -24.27 21.19
CA LEU A 5 -5.14 -23.12 22.02
C LEU A 5 -5.00 -23.51 23.50
N THR A 6 -3.79 -23.37 24.04
CA THR A 6 -3.45 -23.55 25.45
C THR A 6 -2.81 -22.28 26.02
N LEU A 7 -2.56 -22.22 27.34
CA LEU A 7 -1.81 -21.12 27.95
C LEU A 7 -0.34 -21.08 27.47
N ASP A 8 0.20 -22.23 27.06
CA ASP A 8 1.56 -22.37 26.53
C ASP A 8 1.74 -21.71 25.16
N ALA A 9 0.63 -21.34 24.49
CA ALA A 9 0.66 -20.56 23.26
C ALA A 9 1.14 -19.11 23.49
N ILE A 10 1.13 -18.61 24.72
CA ILE A 10 1.64 -17.28 25.04
C ILE A 10 3.13 -17.43 25.36
N PRO A 11 4.04 -16.71 24.67
CA PRO A 11 5.48 -16.85 24.86
C PRO A 11 5.95 -16.13 26.15
N LEU A 12 5.47 -16.56 27.32
CA LEU A 12 5.77 -15.97 28.62
C LEU A 12 7.25 -16.01 28.99
N HIS A 13 8.02 -16.92 28.38
CA HIS A 13 9.45 -17.06 28.58
C HIS A 13 10.29 -16.10 27.72
N GLU A 14 9.69 -15.45 26.70
CA GLU A 14 10.41 -14.59 25.75
C GLU A 14 10.41 -13.13 26.18
N PRO A 15 11.54 -12.56 26.64
CA PRO A 15 11.55 -11.21 27.20
C PRO A 15 11.19 -10.13 26.17
N ILE A 16 11.72 -10.27 24.94
CA ILE A 16 11.51 -9.29 23.86
C ILE A 16 10.03 -9.22 23.50
N VAL A 17 9.39 -10.38 23.33
CA VAL A 17 7.97 -10.45 22.97
C VAL A 17 7.10 -9.93 24.13
N MET A 18 7.37 -10.36 25.37
CA MET A 18 6.56 -9.94 26.53
C MET A 18 6.64 -8.44 26.82
N VAL A 19 7.83 -7.83 26.70
CA VAL A 19 7.98 -6.37 26.82
C VAL A 19 7.24 -5.65 25.71
N THR A 20 7.27 -6.19 24.48
CA THR A 20 6.54 -5.63 23.34
C THR A 20 5.03 -5.69 23.57
N LEU A 21 4.50 -6.84 24.01
CA LEU A 21 3.09 -7.01 24.33
C LEU A 21 2.63 -6.08 25.47
N ALA A 22 3.44 -5.94 26.52
CA ALA A 22 3.16 -5.00 27.60
C ALA A 22 3.09 -3.56 27.06
N GLY A 23 4.06 -3.15 26.24
CA GLY A 23 4.08 -1.82 25.61
C GLY A 23 2.85 -1.58 24.72
N ILE A 24 2.46 -2.55 23.90
CA ILE A 24 1.25 -2.50 23.06
C ILE A 24 0.00 -2.40 23.93
N LEU A 25 -0.09 -3.18 25.01
CA LEU A 25 -1.22 -3.14 25.94
C LEU A 25 -1.32 -1.77 26.62
N PHE A 26 -0.21 -1.20 27.09
CA PHE A 26 -0.19 0.14 27.69
C PHE A 26 -0.61 1.22 26.68
N ALA A 27 -0.11 1.15 25.44
CA ALA A 27 -0.52 2.07 24.38
C ALA A 27 -2.01 1.93 24.04
N GLY A 28 -2.52 0.70 23.96
CA GLY A 28 -3.94 0.41 23.74
C GLY A 28 -4.82 0.95 24.86
N LEU A 29 -4.44 0.71 26.13
CA LEU A 29 -5.14 1.26 27.29
C LEU A 29 -5.08 2.79 27.32
N ALA A 30 -3.97 3.40 26.92
CA ALA A 30 -3.86 4.86 26.82
C ALA A 30 -4.81 5.43 25.75
N ILE A 31 -4.95 4.77 24.59
CA ILE A 31 -5.89 5.16 23.54
C ILE A 31 -7.33 5.01 24.02
N VAL A 32 -7.69 3.87 24.62
CA VAL A 32 -9.02 3.61 25.19
C VAL A 32 -9.35 4.63 26.29
N GLY A 33 -8.38 4.91 27.16
CA GLY A 33 -8.47 5.94 28.21
C GLY A 33 -8.69 7.33 27.62
N ALA A 34 -7.94 7.73 26.59
CA ALA A 34 -8.09 9.01 25.91
C ALA A 34 -9.46 9.14 25.22
N LEU A 35 -9.92 8.11 24.51
CA LEU A 35 -11.25 8.11 23.87
C LEU A 35 -12.38 8.25 24.89
N THR A 36 -12.23 7.60 26.05
CA THR A 36 -13.20 7.67 27.15
C THR A 36 -13.16 9.03 27.83
N TYR A 37 -11.96 9.55 28.15
CA TYR A 37 -11.76 10.86 28.77
C TYR A 37 -12.32 12.00 27.91
N PHE A 38 -12.02 12.01 26.61
CA PHE A 38 -12.53 13.02 25.68
C PHE A 38 -13.95 12.74 25.16
N ARG A 39 -14.59 11.65 25.59
CA ARG A 39 -15.94 11.20 25.19
C ARG A 39 -16.10 11.11 23.65
N LYS A 40 -15.08 10.59 22.97
CA LYS A 40 -15.02 10.52 21.50
C LYS A 40 -15.49 9.20 20.90
N TRP A 41 -16.06 8.28 21.69
CA TRP A 41 -16.60 7.01 21.20
C TRP A 41 -17.72 7.17 20.15
N LYS A 42 -18.72 8.02 20.42
CA LYS A 42 -19.81 8.26 19.47
C LYS A 42 -19.29 8.86 18.16
N TRP A 43 -18.39 9.84 18.26
CA TRP A 43 -17.73 10.46 17.11
C TRP A 43 -16.93 9.44 16.28
N LEU A 44 -16.12 8.61 16.93
CA LEU A 44 -15.34 7.59 16.23
C LEU A 44 -16.25 6.62 15.47
N TRP A 45 -17.31 6.15 16.13
CA TRP A 45 -18.28 5.26 15.52
C TRP A 45 -19.00 5.92 14.33
N SER A 46 -19.65 7.07 14.56
CA SER A 46 -20.51 7.71 13.56
C SER A 46 -19.76 8.39 12.44
N GLU A 47 -18.54 8.89 12.67
CA GLU A 47 -17.79 9.66 11.68
C GLU A 47 -16.77 8.84 10.91
N TRP A 48 -16.17 7.80 11.51
CA TRP A 48 -15.04 7.10 10.90
C TRP A 48 -15.32 5.62 10.68
N LEU A 49 -15.69 4.89 11.74
CA LEU A 49 -15.77 3.43 11.66
C LEU A 49 -16.87 2.96 10.71
N THR A 50 -18.03 3.62 10.74
CA THR A 50 -19.16 3.31 9.85
C THR A 50 -19.17 4.16 8.57
N SER A 51 -18.13 4.95 8.33
CA SER A 51 -18.06 5.86 7.18
C SER A 51 -18.01 5.08 5.87
N VAL A 52 -18.77 5.57 4.88
CA VAL A 52 -18.68 5.12 3.48
C VAL A 52 -17.91 6.10 2.59
N ASP A 53 -17.59 7.30 3.10
CA ASP A 53 -16.83 8.32 2.39
C ASP A 53 -15.41 7.82 2.03
N HIS A 54 -15.11 7.80 0.73
CA HIS A 54 -13.82 7.40 0.17
C HIS A 54 -12.63 8.18 0.76
N LYS A 55 -12.82 9.45 1.15
CA LYS A 55 -11.77 10.30 1.75
C LYS A 55 -11.38 9.75 3.12
N LYS A 56 -12.37 9.48 3.97
CA LYS A 56 -12.15 8.96 5.33
C LYS A 56 -11.60 7.53 5.31
N ILE A 57 -12.12 6.67 4.44
CA ILE A 57 -11.61 5.31 4.24
C ILE A 57 -10.15 5.34 3.78
N GLY A 58 -9.81 6.19 2.80
CA GLY A 58 -8.44 6.32 2.33
C GLY A 58 -7.48 6.85 3.41
N ILE A 59 -7.92 7.79 4.25
CA ILE A 59 -7.14 8.25 5.42
C ILE A 59 -6.89 7.09 6.40
N MET A 60 -7.91 6.30 6.72
CA MET A 60 -7.75 5.16 7.62
C MET A 60 -6.79 4.10 7.06
N TYR A 61 -6.84 3.82 5.74
CA TYR A 61 -5.87 2.94 5.07
C TYR A 61 -4.42 3.43 5.27
N ILE A 62 -4.16 4.72 5.03
CA ILE A 62 -2.82 5.31 5.18
C ILE A 62 -2.37 5.28 6.65
N ILE A 63 -3.26 5.55 7.60
CA ILE A 63 -2.93 5.48 9.04
C ILE A 63 -2.49 4.06 9.42
N VAL A 64 -3.26 3.04 9.04
CA VAL A 64 -2.89 1.64 9.35
C VAL A 64 -1.57 1.28 8.66
N ALA A 65 -1.38 1.67 7.40
CA ALA A 65 -0.13 1.43 6.68
C ALA A 65 1.09 2.07 7.38
N LEU A 66 0.98 3.32 7.86
CA LEU A 66 2.04 4.00 8.59
C LEU A 66 2.34 3.34 9.95
N VAL A 67 1.32 2.86 10.66
CA VAL A 67 1.53 2.12 11.92
C VAL A 67 2.21 0.77 11.64
N MET A 68 1.77 0.04 10.62
CA MET A 68 2.38 -1.22 10.21
C MET A 68 3.80 -1.03 9.67
N MET A 69 4.13 0.12 9.08
CA MET A 69 5.49 0.49 8.72
C MET A 69 6.42 0.52 9.95
N LEU A 70 5.94 1.00 11.11
CA LEU A 70 6.74 0.99 12.34
C LEU A 70 7.07 -0.43 12.78
N ARG A 71 6.08 -1.34 12.72
CA ARG A 71 6.32 -2.76 13.02
C ARG A 71 7.30 -3.39 12.02
N GLY A 72 7.04 -3.25 10.73
CA GLY A 72 7.92 -3.79 9.69
C GLY A 72 9.34 -3.24 9.78
N PHE A 73 9.51 -1.97 10.15
CA PHE A 73 10.83 -1.37 10.31
C PHE A 73 11.54 -1.82 11.60
N ALA A 74 10.82 -2.05 12.69
CA ALA A 74 11.37 -2.66 13.90
C ALA A 74 11.97 -4.03 13.59
N ASP A 75 11.24 -4.87 12.83
CA ASP A 75 11.72 -6.17 12.36
C ASP A 75 13.00 -6.03 11.50
N ALA A 76 13.08 -5.01 10.64
CA ALA A 76 14.26 -4.75 9.82
C ALA A 76 15.50 -4.37 10.66
N ILE A 77 15.33 -3.54 11.69
CA ILE A 77 16.40 -3.20 12.63
C ILE A 77 16.89 -4.47 13.34
N MET A 78 15.96 -5.28 13.85
CA MET A 78 16.31 -6.52 14.57
C MET A 78 17.08 -7.50 13.67
N MET A 79 16.63 -7.70 12.42
CA MET A 79 17.33 -8.57 11.47
C MET A 79 18.75 -8.08 11.19
N ARG A 80 18.94 -6.77 10.91
CA ARG A 80 20.27 -6.22 10.64
C ARG A 80 21.16 -6.20 11.87
N GLY A 81 20.60 -5.96 13.05
CA GLY A 81 21.30 -6.10 14.32
C GLY A 81 21.83 -7.52 14.52
N GLN A 82 20.98 -8.53 14.34
CA GLN A 82 21.41 -9.94 14.45
C GLN A 82 22.53 -10.26 13.45
N GLN A 83 22.41 -9.86 12.18
CA GLN A 83 23.44 -10.16 11.17
C GLN A 83 24.78 -9.47 11.45
N ALA A 84 24.76 -8.24 11.95
CA ALA A 84 25.98 -7.53 12.33
C ALA A 84 26.68 -8.20 13.52
N VAL A 85 25.92 -8.70 14.51
CA VAL A 85 26.45 -9.41 15.68
C VAL A 85 26.94 -10.81 15.30
N ALA A 86 26.15 -11.59 14.56
CA ALA A 86 26.51 -12.95 14.16
C ALA A 86 27.75 -13.00 13.27
N SER A 87 27.94 -12.01 12.40
CA SER A 87 29.16 -11.90 11.57
C SER A 87 30.41 -11.53 12.37
N ALA A 88 30.27 -11.08 13.62
CA ALA A 88 31.40 -10.84 14.54
C ALA A 88 31.86 -12.11 15.28
N GLY A 89 31.21 -13.26 15.04
CA GLY A 89 31.50 -14.52 15.74
C GLY A 89 30.71 -14.71 17.04
N GLU A 90 29.72 -13.86 17.30
CA GLU A 90 28.85 -13.92 18.48
C GLU A 90 27.54 -14.66 18.19
N ALA A 91 26.94 -15.29 19.19
CA ALA A 91 25.65 -15.99 19.02
C ALA A 91 24.48 -15.05 18.68
N GLY A 92 24.58 -13.77 19.04
CA GLY A 92 23.51 -12.79 18.85
C GLY A 92 22.34 -12.97 19.82
N PHE A 93 21.18 -12.43 19.44
CA PHE A 93 19.98 -12.36 20.29
C PHE A 93 18.72 -12.93 19.62
N LEU A 94 18.78 -13.27 18.34
CA LEU A 94 17.69 -13.93 17.62
C LEU A 94 18.09 -15.34 17.22
N PRO A 95 17.58 -16.39 17.89
CA PRO A 95 17.71 -17.75 17.40
C PRO A 95 16.95 -17.93 16.08
N PRO A 96 17.25 -18.99 15.29
CA PRO A 96 16.61 -19.22 13.99
C PRO A 96 15.08 -19.22 14.05
N HIS A 97 14.50 -19.84 15.08
CA HIS A 97 13.05 -19.87 15.31
C HIS A 97 12.41 -18.47 15.31
N HIS A 98 13.03 -17.48 15.95
CA HIS A 98 12.54 -16.09 15.96
C HIS A 98 12.95 -15.33 14.70
N TYR A 99 14.18 -15.49 14.24
CA TYR A 99 14.67 -14.78 13.06
C TYR A 99 13.82 -15.11 11.82
N ASP A 100 13.42 -16.38 11.68
CA ASP A 100 12.65 -16.86 10.54
C ASP A 100 11.21 -16.36 10.55
N GLN A 101 10.62 -16.23 11.73
CA GLN A 101 9.34 -15.55 11.92
C GLN A 101 9.44 -14.06 11.57
N ILE A 102 10.48 -13.39 12.06
CA ILE A 102 10.67 -11.94 11.88
C ILE A 102 10.84 -11.60 10.40
N PHE A 103 11.71 -12.29 9.64
CA PHE A 103 11.84 -11.97 8.21
C PHE A 103 10.58 -12.32 7.41
N THR A 104 9.85 -13.34 7.84
CA THR A 104 8.59 -13.74 7.20
C THR A 104 7.51 -12.70 7.45
N ALA A 105 7.31 -12.30 8.71
CA ALA A 105 6.38 -11.25 9.12
C ALA A 105 6.73 -9.91 8.46
N HIS A 106 8.00 -9.49 8.50
CA HIS A 106 8.50 -8.27 7.84
C HIS A 106 8.09 -8.22 6.37
N GLY A 107 8.39 -9.27 5.60
CA GLY A 107 8.07 -9.31 4.17
C GLY A 107 6.57 -9.22 3.91
N VAL A 108 5.76 -9.96 4.68
CA VAL A 108 4.31 -9.94 4.57
C VAL A 108 3.75 -8.57 4.92
N ILE A 109 4.18 -7.99 6.04
CA ILE A 109 3.72 -6.68 6.51
C ILE A 109 4.04 -5.60 5.49
N MET A 110 5.29 -5.53 5.04
CA MET A 110 5.73 -4.43 4.18
C MET A 110 5.04 -4.44 2.82
N ILE A 111 4.74 -5.61 2.27
CA ILE A 111 4.06 -5.74 0.97
C ILE A 111 2.53 -5.61 1.14
N PHE A 112 1.91 -6.45 1.96
CA PHE A 112 0.45 -6.56 2.02
C PHE A 112 -0.19 -5.54 2.96
N PHE A 113 0.50 -5.14 4.03
CA PHE A 113 -0.09 -4.34 5.10
C PHE A 113 0.51 -2.93 5.25
N MET A 114 1.53 -2.61 4.46
CA MET A 114 2.09 -1.28 4.33
C MET A 114 1.94 -0.79 2.89
N ALA A 115 2.65 -1.37 1.92
CA ALA A 115 2.70 -0.84 0.55
C ALA A 115 1.32 -0.84 -0.15
N THR A 116 0.65 -1.99 -0.19
CA THR A 116 -0.68 -2.15 -0.81
C THR A 116 -1.72 -1.17 -0.23
N PRO A 117 -1.97 -1.16 1.10
CA PRO A 117 -2.97 -0.26 1.69
C PRO A 117 -2.60 1.21 1.58
N PHE A 118 -1.31 1.57 1.61
CA PHE A 118 -0.90 2.95 1.40
C PHE A 118 -1.32 3.44 0.01
N VAL A 119 -0.99 2.65 -1.01
CA VAL A 119 -1.33 2.95 -2.40
C VAL A 119 -2.84 2.97 -2.62
N VAL A 120 -3.57 1.98 -2.10
CA VAL A 120 -5.03 1.92 -2.13
C VAL A 120 -5.66 3.12 -1.41
N GLY A 121 -5.06 3.57 -0.30
CA GLY A 121 -5.51 4.74 0.46
C GLY A 121 -5.37 6.03 -0.33
N LEU A 122 -4.24 6.21 -1.04
CA LEU A 122 -4.04 7.35 -1.94
C LEU A 122 -5.04 7.33 -3.11
N MET A 123 -5.27 6.15 -3.72
CA MET A 123 -6.28 5.98 -4.76
C MET A 123 -7.68 6.34 -4.24
N ASN A 124 -8.02 5.90 -3.04
CA ASN A 124 -9.28 6.21 -2.37
C ASN A 124 -9.50 7.70 -2.21
N ILE A 125 -8.54 8.44 -1.68
CA ILE A 125 -8.68 9.88 -1.45
C ILE A 125 -8.84 10.62 -2.79
N VAL A 126 -8.00 10.31 -3.77
CA VAL A 126 -7.75 11.21 -4.90
C VAL A 126 -8.53 10.85 -6.16
N VAL A 127 -8.74 9.57 -6.48
CA VAL A 127 -9.32 9.16 -7.76
C VAL A 127 -10.72 9.77 -7.98
N PRO A 128 -11.68 9.67 -7.03
CA PRO A 128 -13.01 10.27 -7.24
C PRO A 128 -12.95 11.79 -7.44
N LEU A 129 -12.08 12.49 -6.70
CA LEU A 129 -11.85 13.93 -6.85
C LEU A 129 -11.29 14.28 -8.24
N GLN A 130 -10.34 13.49 -8.74
CA GLN A 130 -9.71 13.71 -10.04
C GLN A 130 -10.65 13.47 -11.22
N ILE A 131 -11.57 12.52 -11.11
CA ILE A 131 -12.55 12.23 -12.18
C ILE A 131 -13.82 13.08 -12.07
N GLY A 132 -13.94 13.95 -11.07
CA GLY A 132 -15.11 14.80 -10.85
C GLY A 132 -16.34 14.05 -10.34
N ALA A 133 -16.15 12.98 -9.56
CA ALA A 133 -17.21 12.18 -8.96
C ALA A 133 -17.48 12.60 -7.51
N ARG A 134 -18.72 12.39 -7.04
CA ARG A 134 -19.12 12.65 -5.65
C ARG A 134 -18.67 11.56 -4.67
N ASP A 135 -18.59 10.31 -5.12
CA ASP A 135 -18.10 9.17 -4.36
C ASP A 135 -17.64 8.04 -5.32
N VAL A 136 -17.28 6.87 -4.78
CA VAL A 136 -17.02 5.63 -5.52
C VAL A 136 -18.30 4.88 -5.91
N ALA A 137 -18.18 3.93 -6.85
CA ALA A 137 -19.32 3.17 -7.38
C ALA A 137 -20.02 2.32 -6.32
N PHE A 138 -19.26 1.76 -5.38
CA PHE A 138 -19.80 0.92 -4.31
C PHE A 138 -19.26 1.37 -2.93
N PRO A 139 -19.89 2.39 -2.31
CA PRO A 139 -19.43 2.95 -1.04
C PRO A 139 -19.40 1.93 0.12
N PHE A 140 -20.42 1.06 0.21
CA PHE A 140 -20.46 -0.01 1.21
C PHE A 140 -19.34 -1.05 1.00
N LEU A 141 -19.10 -1.48 -0.25
CA LEU A 141 -18.01 -2.40 -0.56
C LEU A 141 -16.66 -1.78 -0.20
N ASN A 142 -16.50 -0.47 -0.41
CA ASN A 142 -15.27 0.23 -0.03
C ASN A 142 -14.99 0.14 1.48
N SER A 143 -16.04 0.32 2.29
CA SER A 143 -15.95 0.16 3.76
C SER A 143 -15.62 -1.29 4.13
N LEU A 144 -16.30 -2.26 3.53
CA LEU A 144 -16.08 -3.68 3.79
C LEU A 144 -14.65 -4.12 3.39
N SER A 145 -14.14 -3.65 2.26
CA SER A 145 -12.76 -3.90 1.80
C SER A 145 -11.72 -3.42 2.81
N PHE A 146 -11.90 -2.22 3.35
CA PHE A 146 -11.04 -1.69 4.41
C PHE A 146 -11.07 -2.58 5.65
N TRP A 147 -12.26 -2.99 6.08
CA TRP A 147 -12.38 -3.79 7.28
C TRP A 147 -11.83 -5.21 7.13
N PHE A 148 -11.95 -5.85 5.96
CA PHE A 148 -11.26 -7.12 5.70
C PHE A 148 -9.74 -7.01 5.70
N PHE A 149 -9.20 -5.90 5.19
CA PHE A 149 -7.78 -5.58 5.35
C PHE A 149 -7.40 -5.46 6.83
N VAL A 150 -8.19 -4.74 7.64
CA VAL A 150 -7.94 -4.61 9.09
C VAL A 150 -8.00 -5.96 9.79
N VAL A 151 -8.87 -6.88 9.38
CA VAL A 151 -8.89 -8.25 9.91
C VAL A 151 -7.58 -8.98 9.64
N GLY A 152 -7.03 -8.89 8.43
CA GLY A 152 -5.71 -9.46 8.11
C GLY A 152 -4.61 -8.87 9.00
N VAL A 153 -4.60 -7.53 9.15
CA VAL A 153 -3.70 -6.81 10.06
C VAL A 153 -3.86 -7.27 11.51
N ALA A 154 -5.08 -7.49 11.98
CA ALA A 154 -5.34 -7.96 13.33
C ALA A 154 -4.77 -9.38 13.53
N LEU A 155 -5.03 -10.31 12.60
CA LEU A 155 -4.56 -11.70 12.68
C LEU A 155 -3.02 -11.79 12.75
N ILE A 156 -2.30 -11.09 11.87
CA ILE A 156 -0.83 -11.09 11.88
C ILE A 156 -0.21 -10.40 13.11
N ASN A 157 -0.95 -9.52 13.80
CA ASN A 157 -0.47 -8.91 15.04
C ASN A 157 -0.85 -9.74 16.27
N ILE A 158 -1.99 -10.44 16.24
CA ILE A 158 -2.35 -11.42 17.28
C ILE A 158 -1.32 -12.56 17.32
N SER A 159 -0.82 -13.02 16.17
CA SER A 159 0.20 -14.08 16.10
C SER A 159 1.52 -13.73 16.80
N LEU A 160 1.78 -12.45 17.09
CA LEU A 160 2.95 -12.01 17.85
C LEU A 160 2.82 -12.35 19.34
N GLY A 161 1.59 -12.39 19.89
CA GLY A 161 1.36 -12.65 21.30
C GLY A 161 0.68 -13.97 21.63
N VAL A 162 0.05 -14.61 20.65
CA VAL A 162 -0.65 -15.88 20.83
C VAL A 162 -0.28 -16.81 19.68
N GLY A 163 0.55 -17.81 20.00
CA GLY A 163 1.18 -18.72 19.04
C GLY A 163 2.46 -18.11 18.48
N GLU A 164 2.66 -18.32 17.19
CA GLU A 164 3.83 -17.87 16.43
C GLU A 164 3.38 -17.50 15.01
N PHE A 165 4.23 -16.81 14.24
CA PHE A 165 3.98 -16.58 12.81
C PHE A 165 4.72 -17.61 11.94
N ALA A 166 4.43 -17.63 10.64
CA ALA A 166 5.08 -18.56 9.70
C ALA A 166 6.61 -18.36 9.67
N GLN A 167 7.36 -19.47 9.61
CA GLN A 167 8.83 -19.49 9.49
C GLN A 167 9.29 -19.79 8.05
N THR A 168 8.37 -19.70 7.09
CA THR A 168 8.53 -20.25 5.73
C THR A 168 8.88 -19.20 4.68
N GLY A 169 9.11 -17.95 5.11
CA GLY A 169 9.17 -16.79 4.23
C GLY A 169 7.81 -16.34 3.73
N TRP A 170 7.78 -15.12 3.19
CA TRP A 170 6.55 -14.37 2.90
C TRP A 170 5.61 -15.02 1.87
N LEU A 171 6.08 -16.01 1.10
CA LEU A 171 5.30 -16.75 0.11
C LEU A 171 4.98 -18.19 0.53
N ALA A 172 5.34 -18.62 1.74
CA ALA A 172 5.01 -19.93 2.31
C ALA A 172 5.18 -21.12 1.34
N TYR A 173 6.39 -21.33 0.83
CA TYR A 173 6.66 -22.38 -0.16
C TYR A 173 6.44 -23.79 0.41
N PRO A 174 5.68 -24.65 -0.28
CA PRO A 174 5.79 -26.09 -0.14
C PRO A 174 7.18 -26.56 -0.60
N PRO A 175 7.74 -27.62 -0.01
CA PRO A 175 7.11 -28.46 1.00
C PRO A 175 7.15 -27.89 2.42
N LEU A 176 7.98 -26.88 2.70
CA LEU A 176 8.24 -26.37 4.06
C LEU A 176 6.97 -25.87 4.78
N SER A 177 6.01 -25.30 4.05
CA SER A 177 4.73 -24.85 4.60
C SER A 177 3.69 -25.96 4.81
N GLY A 178 3.98 -27.19 4.40
CA GLY A 178 3.12 -28.35 4.62
C GLY A 178 3.04 -28.75 6.10
N ILE A 179 1.98 -29.47 6.47
CA ILE A 179 1.74 -29.86 7.87
C ILE A 179 2.83 -30.80 8.43
N GLU A 180 3.51 -31.55 7.56
CA GLU A 180 4.61 -32.45 7.92
C GLU A 180 5.85 -31.71 8.42
N TYR A 181 6.25 -30.63 7.73
CA TYR A 181 7.45 -29.86 8.06
C TYR A 181 7.17 -28.67 8.99
N SER A 182 5.95 -28.13 8.96
CA SER A 182 5.53 -27.01 9.80
C SER A 182 4.18 -27.33 10.46
N PRO A 183 4.18 -28.16 11.53
CA PRO A 183 2.96 -28.59 12.22
C PRO A 183 2.31 -27.50 13.07
N GLY A 184 3.06 -26.42 13.38
CA GLY A 184 2.61 -25.27 14.15
C GLY A 184 1.56 -24.42 13.42
N VAL A 185 0.97 -23.48 14.17
CA VAL A 185 -0.11 -22.59 13.69
C VAL A 185 0.38 -21.41 12.84
N GLY A 186 1.70 -21.21 12.73
CA GLY A 186 2.28 -20.04 12.07
C GLY A 186 1.89 -19.88 10.60
N VAL A 187 1.90 -20.99 9.85
CA VAL A 187 1.44 -20.99 8.44
C VAL A 187 -0.07 -20.75 8.36
N ASP A 188 -0.84 -21.21 9.34
CA ASP A 188 -2.30 -21.00 9.37
C ASP A 188 -2.64 -19.52 9.61
N TYR A 189 -1.88 -18.81 10.46
CA TYR A 189 -1.97 -17.35 10.57
C TYR A 189 -1.68 -16.66 9.23
N TRP A 190 -0.63 -17.10 8.51
CA TRP A 190 -0.30 -16.56 7.19
C TRP A 190 -1.45 -16.77 6.18
N ILE A 191 -2.02 -17.98 6.15
CA ILE A 191 -3.15 -18.35 5.28
C ILE A 191 -4.34 -17.43 5.51
N TRP A 192 -4.90 -17.40 6.72
CA TRP A 192 -6.18 -16.72 6.97
C TRP A 192 -6.04 -15.20 7.01
N SER A 193 -4.87 -14.69 7.42
CA SER A 193 -4.54 -13.27 7.33
C SER A 193 -4.61 -12.76 5.89
N LEU A 194 -3.95 -13.47 4.96
CA LEU A 194 -3.90 -13.06 3.57
C LEU A 194 -5.17 -13.42 2.79
N GLN A 195 -5.83 -14.55 3.09
CA GLN A 195 -7.05 -14.94 2.41
C GLN A 195 -8.17 -13.91 2.66
N ILE A 196 -8.39 -13.52 3.92
CA ILE A 196 -9.43 -12.54 4.28
C ILE A 196 -9.08 -11.17 3.70
N SER A 197 -7.83 -10.71 3.88
CA SER A 197 -7.40 -9.43 3.32
C SER A 197 -7.46 -9.41 1.79
N GLY A 198 -7.16 -10.52 1.12
CA GLY A 198 -7.17 -10.66 -0.34
C GLY A 198 -8.57 -10.52 -0.94
N ILE A 199 -9.60 -11.00 -0.24
CA ILE A 199 -11.01 -10.75 -0.62
C ILE A 199 -11.29 -9.24 -0.61
N GLY A 200 -10.86 -8.53 0.43
CA GLY A 200 -10.99 -7.07 0.51
C GLY A 200 -10.27 -6.35 -0.65
N THR A 201 -9.04 -6.75 -0.97
CA THR A 201 -8.29 -6.15 -2.08
C THR A 201 -8.96 -6.38 -3.43
N LEU A 202 -9.49 -7.58 -3.68
CA LEU A 202 -10.23 -7.88 -4.92
C LEU A 202 -11.48 -7.00 -5.07
N LEU A 203 -12.25 -6.83 -3.99
CA LEU A 203 -13.43 -5.95 -3.97
C LEU A 203 -13.05 -4.49 -4.25
N THR A 204 -11.93 -4.02 -3.70
CA THR A 204 -11.39 -2.68 -4.02
C THR A 204 -11.07 -2.55 -5.51
N GLY A 205 -10.43 -3.55 -6.11
CA GLY A 205 -10.12 -3.56 -7.55
C GLY A 205 -11.36 -3.40 -8.41
N VAL A 206 -12.40 -4.20 -8.14
CA VAL A 206 -13.70 -4.11 -8.85
C VAL A 206 -14.34 -2.73 -8.66
N ASN A 207 -14.29 -2.18 -7.45
CA ASN A 207 -14.92 -0.90 -7.13
C ASN A 207 -14.30 0.26 -7.91
N PHE A 208 -12.98 0.42 -7.88
CA PHE A 208 -12.33 1.51 -8.60
C PHE A 208 -12.35 1.33 -10.12
N PHE A 209 -12.33 0.08 -10.62
CA PHE A 209 -12.53 -0.17 -12.05
C PHE A 209 -13.90 0.35 -12.52
N ALA A 210 -14.97 0.01 -11.81
CA ALA A 210 -16.32 0.51 -12.11
C ALA A 210 -16.41 2.03 -11.96
N THR A 211 -15.87 2.58 -10.87
CA THR A 211 -15.85 4.02 -10.58
C THR A 211 -15.22 4.81 -11.72
N ILE A 212 -13.98 4.45 -12.10
CA ILE A 212 -13.24 5.17 -13.13
C ILE A 212 -13.97 5.11 -14.46
N LEU A 213 -14.59 3.99 -14.83
CA LEU A 213 -15.24 3.85 -16.13
C LEU A 213 -16.63 4.48 -16.20
N ARG A 214 -17.40 4.47 -15.11
CA ARG A 214 -18.85 4.78 -15.13
C ARG A 214 -19.23 6.07 -14.41
N MET A 215 -18.38 6.62 -13.54
CA MET A 215 -18.71 7.78 -12.71
C MET A 215 -17.93 9.05 -13.05
N ARG A 216 -17.22 9.08 -14.18
CA ARG A 216 -16.52 10.30 -14.63
C ARG A 216 -17.48 11.45 -14.88
N ALA A 217 -17.00 12.65 -14.58
CA ALA A 217 -17.59 13.90 -15.00
C ALA A 217 -17.85 13.95 -16.53
N PRO A 218 -18.97 14.56 -16.95
CA PRO A 218 -19.32 14.68 -18.36
C PRO A 218 -18.23 15.45 -19.14
N GLY A 219 -17.97 15.01 -20.37
CA GLY A 219 -16.94 15.59 -21.25
C GLY A 219 -15.52 15.04 -21.04
N MET A 220 -15.27 14.33 -19.94
CA MET A 220 -14.00 13.65 -19.68
C MET A 220 -13.93 12.31 -20.41
N SER A 221 -13.43 12.32 -21.65
CA SER A 221 -13.07 11.07 -22.34
C SER A 221 -11.87 10.40 -21.65
N MET A 222 -11.67 9.09 -21.91
CA MET A 222 -10.55 8.31 -21.36
C MET A 222 -9.21 9.05 -21.52
N MET A 223 -8.94 9.57 -22.72
CA MET A 223 -7.68 10.26 -23.04
C MET A 223 -7.60 11.70 -22.49
N LYS A 224 -8.55 12.14 -21.67
CA LYS A 224 -8.48 13.39 -20.90
C LYS A 224 -8.25 13.18 -19.40
N MET A 225 -8.32 11.94 -18.90
CA MET A 225 -8.11 11.67 -17.47
C MET A 225 -6.69 12.02 -17.02
N PRO A 226 -6.49 12.45 -15.76
CA PRO A 226 -5.17 12.57 -15.16
C PRO A 226 -4.39 11.24 -15.20
N VAL A 227 -3.06 11.32 -15.19
CA VAL A 227 -2.22 10.11 -15.32
C VAL A 227 -2.33 9.23 -14.08
N PHE A 228 -2.52 9.81 -12.91
CA PHE A 228 -2.80 9.04 -11.70
C PHE A 228 -4.08 8.20 -11.83
N SER A 229 -5.16 8.75 -12.40
CA SER A 229 -6.40 8.00 -12.67
C SER A 229 -6.21 6.87 -13.71
N TRP A 230 -5.38 7.07 -14.74
CA TRP A 230 -5.00 6.00 -15.67
C TRP A 230 -4.19 4.89 -15.01
N ALA A 231 -3.21 5.26 -14.19
CA ALA A 231 -2.39 4.31 -13.46
C ALA A 231 -3.22 3.50 -12.45
N ALA A 232 -4.14 4.17 -11.75
CA ALA A 232 -5.13 3.54 -10.90
C ALA A 232 -6.00 2.55 -11.69
N LEU A 233 -6.51 2.93 -12.87
CA LEU A 233 -7.30 2.03 -13.71
C LEU A 233 -6.52 0.74 -14.07
N CYS A 234 -5.30 0.89 -14.56
CA CYS A 234 -4.42 -0.24 -14.88
C CYS A 234 -4.16 -1.13 -13.66
N THR A 235 -3.92 -0.52 -12.50
CA THR A 235 -3.73 -1.22 -11.23
C THR A 235 -4.94 -2.04 -10.84
N ASN A 236 -6.15 -1.49 -10.99
CA ASN A 236 -7.38 -2.21 -10.69
C ASN A 236 -7.64 -3.38 -11.65
N VAL A 237 -7.28 -3.23 -12.94
CA VAL A 237 -7.31 -4.34 -13.90
C VAL A 237 -6.37 -5.46 -13.46
N LEU A 238 -5.15 -5.14 -13.02
CA LEU A 238 -4.21 -6.13 -12.49
C LEU A 238 -4.75 -6.81 -11.24
N ILE A 239 -5.33 -6.05 -10.30
CA ILE A 239 -5.91 -6.61 -9.07
C ILE A 239 -6.99 -7.65 -9.42
N ILE A 240 -7.93 -7.29 -10.30
CA ILE A 240 -9.05 -8.16 -10.70
C ILE A 240 -8.54 -9.47 -11.34
N ALA A 241 -7.48 -9.40 -12.14
CA ALA A 241 -6.94 -10.56 -12.83
C ALA A 241 -5.97 -11.41 -11.98
N ALA A 242 -5.19 -10.80 -11.09
CA ALA A 242 -4.12 -11.48 -10.34
C ALA A 242 -4.58 -12.05 -8.99
N PHE A 243 -5.41 -11.33 -8.21
CA PHE A 243 -5.81 -11.78 -6.87
C PHE A 243 -6.61 -13.09 -6.83
N PRO A 244 -7.41 -13.46 -7.84
CA PRO A 244 -8.02 -14.78 -7.89
C PRO A 244 -6.99 -15.92 -7.86
N ILE A 245 -5.82 -15.72 -8.48
CA ILE A 245 -4.72 -16.71 -8.48
C ILE A 245 -4.20 -16.92 -7.05
N LEU A 246 -3.94 -15.83 -6.30
CA LEU A 246 -3.53 -15.91 -4.90
C LEU A 246 -4.60 -16.62 -4.05
N THR A 247 -5.85 -16.22 -4.21
CA THR A 247 -7.00 -16.76 -3.47
C THR A 247 -7.11 -18.27 -3.63
N VAL A 248 -6.97 -18.78 -4.85
CA VAL A 248 -7.01 -20.21 -5.14
C VAL A 248 -5.75 -20.89 -4.61
N THR A 249 -4.57 -20.32 -4.82
CA THR A 249 -3.30 -20.93 -4.40
C THR A 249 -3.25 -21.12 -2.88
N ILE A 250 -3.66 -20.11 -2.10
CA ILE A 250 -3.77 -20.21 -0.64
C ILE A 250 -4.86 -21.19 -0.21
N ALA A 251 -6.01 -21.23 -0.92
CA ALA A 251 -7.07 -22.20 -0.63
C ALA A 251 -6.60 -23.66 -0.85
N LEU A 252 -5.87 -23.93 -1.94
CA LEU A 252 -5.27 -25.24 -2.20
C LEU A 252 -4.26 -25.63 -1.11
N LEU A 253 -3.40 -24.69 -0.68
CA LEU A 253 -2.48 -24.92 0.43
C LEU A 253 -3.21 -25.17 1.75
N THR A 254 -4.35 -24.49 1.97
CA THR A 254 -5.21 -24.71 3.12
C THR A 254 -5.78 -26.13 3.10
N PHE A 255 -6.24 -26.63 1.95
CA PHE A 255 -6.72 -28.00 1.84
C PHE A 255 -5.63 -29.04 2.10
N ASP A 256 -4.40 -28.80 1.62
CA ASP A 256 -3.27 -29.70 1.92
C ASP A 256 -2.99 -29.76 3.42
N ARG A 257 -3.12 -28.65 4.15
CA ARG A 257 -2.89 -28.60 5.60
C ARG A 257 -4.08 -29.09 6.45
N TYR A 258 -5.32 -28.84 6.02
CA TYR A 258 -6.51 -29.06 6.85
C TYR A 258 -7.24 -30.36 6.52
N MET A 259 -7.21 -30.79 5.25
CA MET A 259 -7.98 -31.91 4.74
C MET A 259 -7.10 -33.06 4.24
N GLY A 260 -5.78 -32.92 4.31
CA GLY A 260 -4.84 -33.94 3.86
C GLY A 260 -4.89 -34.18 2.35
N THR A 261 -5.21 -33.15 1.58
CA THR A 261 -5.12 -33.25 0.11
C THR A 261 -3.65 -33.28 -0.33
N HIS A 262 -3.45 -33.60 -1.62
CA HIS A 262 -2.13 -33.82 -2.20
C HIS A 262 -1.89 -32.90 -3.41
N PHE A 263 -2.16 -31.59 -3.28
CA PHE A 263 -1.87 -30.63 -4.35
C PHE A 263 -0.36 -30.39 -4.49
N PHE A 264 0.32 -30.11 -3.38
CA PHE A 264 1.71 -29.69 -3.33
C PHE A 264 2.61 -30.57 -2.43
N THR A 265 2.06 -31.67 -1.92
CA THR A 265 2.79 -32.65 -1.09
C THR A 265 3.86 -33.39 -1.90
N ASN A 266 4.86 -33.96 -1.20
CA ASN A 266 5.92 -34.74 -1.84
C ASN A 266 5.46 -36.14 -2.28
N ASP A 267 4.48 -36.71 -1.58
CA ASP A 267 3.96 -38.05 -1.85
C ASP A 267 2.55 -38.00 -2.47
N MET A 268 2.02 -39.16 -2.85
CA MET A 268 0.64 -39.38 -3.32
C MET A 268 0.27 -38.55 -4.57
N GLY A 269 1.28 -38.21 -5.39
CA GLY A 269 1.10 -37.53 -6.68
C GLY A 269 1.11 -36.00 -6.63
N GLY A 270 1.33 -35.39 -5.45
CA GLY A 270 1.46 -33.94 -5.32
C GLY A 270 2.68 -33.36 -6.04
N ASN A 271 2.63 -32.07 -6.36
CA ASN A 271 3.73 -31.38 -7.04
C ASN A 271 3.96 -29.97 -6.48
N MET A 272 5.01 -29.82 -5.67
CA MET A 272 5.37 -28.53 -5.06
C MET A 272 5.70 -27.45 -6.09
N MET A 273 6.28 -27.80 -7.25
CA MET A 273 6.66 -26.82 -8.29
C MET A 273 5.44 -26.10 -8.87
N MET A 274 4.26 -26.72 -8.84
CA MET A 274 3.02 -26.08 -9.26
C MET A 274 2.66 -24.90 -8.35
N TYR A 275 2.87 -25.01 -7.04
CA TYR A 275 2.69 -23.88 -6.12
C TYR A 275 3.58 -22.70 -6.50
N ILE A 276 4.88 -22.97 -6.73
CA ILE A 276 5.85 -21.92 -7.09
C ILE A 276 5.41 -21.23 -8.39
N ASN A 277 4.95 -22.00 -9.38
CA ASN A 277 4.43 -21.42 -10.61
C ASN A 277 3.18 -20.53 -10.38
N LEU A 278 2.19 -21.03 -9.65
CA LEU A 278 0.93 -20.33 -9.39
C LEU A 278 1.14 -19.05 -8.55
N ILE A 279 1.90 -19.16 -7.45
CA ILE A 279 2.09 -18.04 -6.53
C ILE A 279 2.82 -16.89 -7.23
N TRP A 280 3.76 -17.17 -8.13
CA TRP A 280 4.44 -16.11 -8.89
C TRP A 280 3.62 -15.56 -10.05
N ALA A 281 2.72 -16.36 -10.63
CA ALA A 281 1.75 -15.86 -11.60
C ALA A 281 0.84 -14.76 -11.00
N TRP A 282 0.63 -14.77 -9.68
CA TRP A 282 0.11 -13.62 -8.92
C TRP A 282 1.22 -12.63 -8.52
N GLY A 283 2.30 -13.13 -7.93
CA GLY A 283 3.27 -12.32 -7.18
C GLY A 283 4.05 -11.35 -8.05
N HIS A 284 4.23 -11.64 -9.34
CA HIS A 284 4.85 -10.68 -10.23
C HIS A 284 3.90 -9.55 -10.69
N PRO A 285 2.65 -9.80 -11.11
CA PRO A 285 1.67 -8.73 -11.26
C PRO A 285 1.51 -7.84 -10.00
N GLU A 286 1.60 -8.42 -8.80
CA GLU A 286 1.50 -7.66 -7.54
C GLU A 286 2.54 -6.53 -7.43
N VAL A 287 3.79 -6.75 -7.82
CA VAL A 287 4.79 -5.67 -7.73
C VAL A 287 4.46 -4.50 -8.66
N TYR A 288 3.73 -4.75 -9.75
CA TYR A 288 3.20 -3.70 -10.62
C TYR A 288 1.96 -3.02 -10.06
N ILE A 289 1.10 -3.75 -9.34
CA ILE A 289 -0.02 -3.18 -8.59
C ILE A 289 0.49 -2.12 -7.60
N LEU A 290 1.66 -2.34 -7.01
CA LEU A 290 2.31 -1.36 -6.12
C LEU A 290 2.92 -0.17 -6.88
N VAL A 291 3.66 -0.42 -7.96
CA VAL A 291 4.47 0.62 -8.61
C VAL A 291 3.67 1.52 -9.57
N LEU A 292 2.62 1.01 -10.20
CA LEU A 292 1.87 1.77 -11.20
C LEU A 292 1.20 3.02 -10.60
N PRO A 293 0.49 2.96 -9.45
CA PRO A 293 -0.15 4.15 -8.89
C PRO A 293 0.87 5.22 -8.50
N VAL A 294 2.01 4.84 -7.92
CA VAL A 294 3.06 5.81 -7.56
C VAL A 294 3.72 6.43 -8.80
N PHE A 295 3.81 5.72 -9.93
CA PHE A 295 4.16 6.36 -11.21
C PHE A 295 3.13 7.42 -11.63
N GLY A 296 1.85 7.20 -11.32
CA GLY A 296 0.82 8.22 -11.41
C GLY A 296 1.11 9.42 -10.52
N VAL A 297 1.42 9.19 -9.24
CA VAL A 297 1.78 10.25 -8.27
C VAL A 297 2.94 11.09 -8.78
N PHE A 298 4.05 10.46 -9.18
CA PHE A 298 5.22 11.16 -9.72
C PHE A 298 4.89 11.96 -10.97
N SER A 299 3.96 11.50 -11.81
CA SER A 299 3.51 12.25 -12.99
C SER A 299 2.81 13.56 -12.60
N GLU A 300 1.88 13.49 -11.65
CA GLU A 300 1.13 14.67 -11.18
C GLU A 300 2.04 15.66 -10.44
N VAL A 301 2.93 15.15 -9.57
CA VAL A 301 3.91 15.96 -8.84
C VAL A 301 4.88 16.65 -9.81
N THR A 302 5.44 15.90 -10.78
CA THR A 302 6.38 16.46 -11.77
C THR A 302 5.74 17.58 -12.58
N ALA A 303 4.50 17.40 -13.06
CA ALA A 303 3.80 18.41 -13.84
C ALA A 303 3.49 19.67 -13.01
N THR A 304 3.07 19.49 -11.76
CA THR A 304 2.69 20.59 -10.86
C THR A 304 3.89 21.42 -10.43
N PHE A 305 4.95 20.79 -9.92
CA PHE A 305 6.13 21.51 -9.43
C PHE A 305 7.11 21.93 -10.52
N SER A 306 6.96 21.43 -11.76
CA SER A 306 7.67 21.99 -12.93
C SER A 306 6.89 23.09 -13.66
N LYS A 307 5.65 23.37 -13.22
CA LYS A 307 4.71 24.35 -13.80
C LYS A 307 4.51 24.17 -15.32
N LYS A 308 4.45 22.92 -15.77
CA LYS A 308 4.42 22.56 -17.20
C LYS A 308 3.50 21.37 -17.44
N ARG A 309 2.90 21.30 -18.63
CA ARG A 309 2.12 20.12 -19.05
C ARG A 309 3.04 18.91 -19.12
N LEU A 310 2.51 17.77 -18.70
CA LEU A 310 3.24 16.51 -18.74
C LEU A 310 3.64 16.19 -20.19
N PHE A 311 4.94 15.96 -20.39
CA PHE A 311 5.49 15.58 -21.68
C PHE A 311 5.13 14.13 -22.00
N GLY A 312 4.78 13.86 -23.26
CA GLY A 312 4.50 12.49 -23.71
C GLY A 312 3.32 11.80 -23.03
N TYR A 313 2.25 12.54 -22.68
CA TYR A 313 1.05 11.98 -22.03
C TYR A 313 0.51 10.70 -22.70
N THR A 314 0.34 10.71 -24.02
CA THR A 314 -0.13 9.53 -24.77
C THR A 314 0.83 8.37 -24.63
N SER A 315 2.13 8.62 -24.75
CA SER A 315 3.19 7.63 -24.54
C SER A 315 3.18 7.06 -23.11
N LEU A 316 2.94 7.90 -22.10
CA LEU A 316 2.81 7.47 -20.70
C LEU A 316 1.61 6.54 -20.46
N VAL A 317 0.46 6.86 -21.07
CA VAL A 317 -0.74 6.02 -20.99
C VAL A 317 -0.50 4.68 -21.67
N TRP A 318 0.00 4.68 -22.91
CA TRP A 318 0.31 3.45 -23.63
C TRP A 318 1.40 2.61 -22.96
N ALA A 319 2.42 3.24 -22.38
CA ALA A 319 3.43 2.54 -21.58
C ALA A 319 2.80 1.86 -20.36
N THR A 320 1.84 2.50 -19.69
CA THR A 320 1.12 1.92 -18.54
C THR A 320 0.27 0.73 -18.97
N ILE A 321 -0.43 0.83 -20.11
CA ILE A 321 -1.22 -0.28 -20.68
C ILE A 321 -0.29 -1.44 -21.09
N ALA A 322 0.85 -1.15 -21.72
CA ALA A 322 1.83 -2.16 -22.10
C ALA A 322 2.36 -2.91 -20.87
N ILE A 323 2.71 -2.20 -19.78
CA ILE A 323 3.11 -2.84 -18.51
C ILE A 323 1.99 -3.74 -17.97
N THR A 324 0.74 -3.25 -18.03
CA THR A 324 -0.43 -4.01 -17.56
C THR A 324 -0.53 -5.38 -18.26
N VAL A 325 -0.42 -5.39 -19.60
CA VAL A 325 -0.49 -6.64 -20.37
C VAL A 325 0.75 -7.51 -20.16
N LEU A 326 1.95 -6.92 -20.24
CA LEU A 326 3.21 -7.67 -20.16
C LEU A 326 3.46 -8.26 -18.76
N SER A 327 2.87 -7.69 -17.71
CA SER A 327 3.01 -8.20 -16.33
C SER A 327 2.55 -9.65 -16.16
N PHE A 328 1.66 -10.14 -17.05
CA PHE A 328 1.14 -11.49 -17.04
C PHE A 328 1.94 -12.49 -17.88
N ILE A 329 3.11 -12.14 -18.44
CA ILE A 329 3.90 -13.06 -19.27
C ILE A 329 5.38 -13.15 -18.88
N VAL A 330 5.68 -12.84 -17.61
CA VAL A 330 7.08 -12.71 -17.14
C VAL A 330 7.34 -13.44 -15.81
N TRP A 331 6.32 -14.00 -15.15
CA TRP A 331 6.42 -14.52 -13.77
C TRP A 331 7.46 -15.64 -13.57
N LEU A 332 7.78 -16.41 -14.61
CA LEU A 332 8.74 -17.51 -14.51
C LEU A 332 10.17 -17.06 -14.15
N HIS A 333 10.51 -15.78 -14.37
CA HIS A 333 11.85 -15.29 -14.00
C HIS A 333 12.17 -15.42 -12.52
N HIS A 334 11.16 -15.59 -11.65
CA HIS A 334 11.37 -15.80 -10.22
C HIS A 334 11.91 -17.19 -9.89
N PHE A 335 11.90 -18.12 -10.83
CA PHE A 335 12.30 -19.51 -10.63
C PHE A 335 13.02 -20.10 -11.84
N PHE A 336 13.85 -19.30 -12.54
CA PHE A 336 14.75 -19.80 -13.60
C PHE A 336 15.64 -20.97 -13.16
N THR A 337 15.93 -21.07 -11.86
CA THR A 337 16.74 -22.11 -11.21
C THR A 337 15.95 -23.39 -10.89
N MET A 338 14.66 -23.49 -11.21
CA MET A 338 13.82 -24.65 -10.93
C MET A 338 13.84 -25.71 -12.05
N GLY A 339 14.82 -25.64 -12.97
CA GLY A 339 15.07 -26.71 -13.94
C GLY A 339 14.26 -26.66 -15.24
N SER A 340 13.54 -25.57 -15.52
CA SER A 340 12.91 -25.33 -16.82
C SER A 340 13.92 -25.39 -17.97
N GLY A 341 13.50 -25.89 -19.14
CA GLY A 341 14.35 -25.97 -20.32
C GLY A 341 14.83 -24.61 -20.83
N ALA A 342 15.94 -24.60 -21.58
CA ALA A 342 16.60 -23.38 -22.05
C ALA A 342 15.66 -22.44 -22.84
N ASN A 343 14.79 -23.00 -23.69
CA ASN A 343 13.83 -22.22 -24.49
C ASN A 343 12.84 -21.44 -23.61
N VAL A 344 12.35 -22.07 -22.53
CA VAL A 344 11.41 -21.44 -21.59
C VAL A 344 12.11 -20.30 -20.85
N ASN A 345 13.32 -20.56 -20.33
CA ASN A 345 14.12 -19.54 -19.65
C ASN A 345 14.44 -18.36 -20.59
N ALA A 346 14.81 -18.63 -21.85
CA ALA A 346 15.10 -17.60 -22.84
C ALA A 346 13.85 -16.75 -23.16
N PHE A 347 12.69 -17.38 -23.37
CA PHE A 347 11.44 -16.66 -23.63
C PHE A 347 11.07 -15.71 -22.49
N PHE A 348 11.02 -16.21 -21.26
CA PHE A 348 10.66 -15.39 -20.10
C PHE A 348 11.73 -14.35 -19.77
N GLY A 349 13.01 -14.64 -20.00
CA GLY A 349 14.09 -13.65 -19.87
C GLY A 349 13.91 -12.49 -20.85
N ILE A 350 13.66 -12.80 -22.14
CA ILE A 350 13.41 -11.77 -23.17
C ILE A 350 12.15 -10.97 -22.86
N ALA A 351 11.03 -11.62 -22.53
CA ALA A 351 9.78 -10.95 -22.18
C ALA A 351 9.98 -9.99 -20.99
N THR A 352 10.75 -10.40 -19.99
CA THR A 352 11.09 -9.56 -18.83
C THR A 352 11.95 -8.37 -19.24
N MET A 353 12.94 -8.54 -20.13
CA MET A 353 13.73 -7.42 -20.62
C MET A 353 12.88 -6.42 -21.42
N ILE A 354 11.91 -6.87 -22.21
CA ILE A 354 11.00 -6.01 -22.98
C ILE A 354 10.20 -5.06 -22.07
N ILE A 355 9.79 -5.51 -20.88
CA ILE A 355 9.00 -4.69 -19.94
C ILE A 355 9.76 -3.45 -19.42
N SER A 356 11.10 -3.46 -19.53
CA SER A 356 11.93 -2.31 -19.15
C SER A 356 11.73 -1.10 -20.08
N ILE A 357 11.35 -1.33 -21.35
CA ILE A 357 11.18 -0.27 -22.35
C ILE A 357 10.04 0.69 -21.98
N PRO A 358 8.80 0.23 -21.70
CA PRO A 358 7.74 1.11 -21.21
C PRO A 358 8.15 1.93 -19.99
N THR A 359 8.84 1.31 -19.04
CA THR A 359 9.27 1.98 -17.80
C THR A 359 10.32 3.05 -18.09
N GLY A 360 11.29 2.76 -18.96
CA GLY A 360 12.28 3.75 -19.43
C GLY A 360 11.61 4.95 -20.09
N VAL A 361 10.64 4.72 -20.98
CA VAL A 361 9.86 5.80 -21.62
C VAL A 361 9.20 6.71 -20.57
N LYS A 362 8.69 6.14 -19.46
CA LYS A 362 8.11 6.95 -18.38
C LYS A 362 9.14 7.85 -17.69
N ILE A 363 10.33 7.30 -17.38
CA ILE A 363 11.42 8.06 -16.75
C ILE A 363 11.84 9.24 -17.63
N PHE A 364 12.05 9.02 -18.93
CA PHE A 364 12.41 10.09 -19.85
C PHE A 364 11.30 11.13 -20.00
N ASN A 365 10.02 10.73 -20.01
CA ASN A 365 8.91 11.68 -20.04
C ASN A 365 8.86 12.58 -18.81
N TRP A 366 9.16 12.06 -17.61
CA TRP A 366 9.27 12.91 -16.41
C TRP A 366 10.45 13.89 -16.52
N LEU A 367 11.63 13.41 -16.95
CA LEU A 367 12.79 14.28 -17.19
C LEU A 367 12.50 15.39 -18.21
N PHE A 368 11.82 15.09 -19.32
CA PHE A 368 11.43 16.09 -20.32
C PHE A 368 10.28 17.01 -19.87
N THR A 369 9.50 16.58 -18.88
CA THR A 369 8.53 17.46 -18.21
C THR A 369 9.26 18.47 -17.32
N MET A 370 10.31 18.05 -16.61
CA MET A 370 11.16 18.97 -15.84
C MET A 370 11.97 19.90 -16.75
N TYR A 371 12.42 19.41 -17.91
CA TYR A 371 13.17 20.19 -18.90
C TYR A 371 12.39 21.43 -19.37
N ARG A 372 13.05 22.60 -19.27
CA ARG A 372 12.46 23.93 -19.55
C ARG A 372 11.22 24.25 -18.72
N GLY A 373 11.00 23.56 -17.59
CA GLY A 373 10.05 23.96 -16.56
C GLY A 373 10.65 24.96 -15.57
N ARG A 374 9.86 25.37 -14.58
CA ARG A 374 10.34 26.10 -13.40
C ARG A 374 10.17 25.20 -12.19
N ILE A 375 11.25 24.56 -11.76
CA ILE A 375 11.20 23.50 -10.74
C ILE A 375 11.17 24.13 -9.34
N GLU A 376 10.09 23.89 -8.62
CA GLU A 376 9.96 24.22 -7.20
C GLU A 376 10.37 23.01 -6.35
N TYR A 377 11.51 23.11 -5.66
CA TYR A 377 12.05 22.06 -4.79
C TYR A 377 11.33 22.00 -3.43
N LYS A 378 10.05 21.64 -3.47
CA LYS A 378 9.29 21.23 -2.29
C LYS A 378 9.45 19.73 -2.02
N THR A 379 9.05 19.29 -0.84
CA THR A 379 9.20 17.91 -0.36
C THR A 379 8.68 16.87 -1.36
N PRO A 380 7.48 17.01 -1.98
CA PRO A 380 7.02 16.06 -3.01
C PRO A 380 7.99 15.94 -4.21
N MET A 381 8.56 17.06 -4.66
CA MET A 381 9.49 17.09 -5.78
C MET A 381 10.85 16.49 -5.41
N LEU A 382 11.33 16.65 -4.17
CA LEU A 382 12.54 15.99 -3.68
C LEU A 382 12.41 14.46 -3.72
N TRP A 383 11.29 13.94 -3.20
CA TRP A 383 10.98 12.51 -3.29
C TRP A 383 10.94 12.02 -4.73
N THR A 384 10.43 12.83 -5.65
CA THR A 384 10.33 12.50 -7.08
C THR A 384 11.71 12.44 -7.75
N VAL A 385 12.61 13.39 -7.46
CA VAL A 385 13.98 13.36 -7.96
C VAL A 385 14.76 12.19 -7.36
N GLY A 386 14.62 11.94 -6.05
CA GLY A 386 15.20 10.76 -5.40
C GLY A 386 14.73 9.45 -6.03
N PHE A 387 13.42 9.36 -6.31
CA PHE A 387 12.84 8.23 -7.04
C PHE A 387 13.52 8.02 -8.40
N ILE A 388 13.62 9.05 -9.25
CA ILE A 388 14.20 8.91 -10.60
C ILE A 388 15.62 8.33 -10.52
N VAL A 389 16.44 8.81 -9.58
CA VAL A 389 17.82 8.33 -9.41
C VAL A 389 17.84 6.91 -8.87
N THR A 390 17.20 6.67 -7.73
CA THR A 390 17.23 5.37 -7.05
C THR A 390 16.61 4.28 -7.93
N PHE A 391 15.41 4.52 -8.44
CA PHE A 391 14.68 3.55 -9.26
C PHE A 391 15.39 3.23 -10.57
N SER A 392 16.16 4.15 -11.16
CA SER A 392 16.98 3.85 -12.34
C SER A 392 18.07 2.81 -12.03
N ILE A 393 18.73 2.93 -10.87
CA ILE A 393 19.73 1.95 -10.40
C ILE A 393 19.06 0.61 -10.09
N GLY A 394 17.93 0.63 -9.38
CA GLY A 394 17.12 -0.56 -9.11
C GLY A 394 16.67 -1.25 -10.40
N GLY A 395 16.11 -0.52 -11.35
CA GLY A 395 15.65 -1.06 -12.64
C GLY A 395 16.77 -1.69 -13.46
N MET A 396 17.94 -1.05 -13.51
CA MET A 396 19.12 -1.59 -14.21
C MET A 396 19.58 -2.93 -13.63
N THR A 397 19.62 -3.07 -12.31
CA THR A 397 19.97 -4.36 -11.66
C THR A 397 18.89 -5.43 -11.88
N GLY A 398 17.62 -5.04 -12.03
CA GLY A 398 16.53 -5.95 -12.37
C GLY A 398 16.64 -6.50 -13.79
N VAL A 399 17.03 -5.65 -14.74
CA VAL A 399 17.31 -6.08 -16.13
C VAL A 399 18.46 -7.08 -16.17
N LEU A 400 19.50 -6.91 -15.34
CA LEU A 400 20.57 -7.90 -15.19
C LEU A 400 20.04 -9.24 -14.66
N LEU A 401 19.19 -9.22 -13.63
CA LEU A 401 18.55 -10.43 -13.08
C LEU A 401 17.56 -11.09 -14.04
N ALA A 402 17.04 -10.37 -15.04
CA ALA A 402 16.20 -10.94 -16.08
C ALA A 402 16.98 -11.84 -17.05
N VAL A 403 18.32 -11.78 -17.07
CA VAL A 403 19.17 -12.65 -17.88
C VAL A 403 19.38 -13.98 -17.13
N PRO A 404 18.84 -15.12 -17.62
CA PRO A 404 18.88 -16.38 -16.87
C PRO A 404 20.29 -16.82 -16.45
N GLY A 405 21.28 -16.64 -17.33
CA GLY A 405 22.68 -16.99 -17.05
C GLY A 405 23.28 -16.20 -15.88
N ALA A 406 22.95 -14.92 -15.75
CA ALA A 406 23.35 -14.12 -14.59
C ALA A 406 22.52 -14.48 -13.35
N ASN A 407 21.22 -14.72 -13.53
CA ASN A 407 20.35 -15.13 -12.44
C ASN A 407 20.77 -16.46 -11.82
N PHE A 408 21.36 -17.41 -12.56
CA PHE A 408 21.85 -18.66 -11.96
C PHE A 408 22.85 -18.46 -10.82
N VAL A 409 23.65 -17.39 -10.84
CA VAL A 409 24.63 -17.09 -9.78
C VAL A 409 24.14 -16.04 -8.79
N LEU A 410 23.16 -15.20 -9.16
CA LEU A 410 22.60 -14.15 -8.31
C LEU A 410 21.27 -14.53 -7.64
N HIS A 411 20.63 -15.62 -8.07
CA HIS A 411 19.35 -16.07 -7.54
C HIS A 411 19.47 -16.38 -6.05
N ASN A 412 18.57 -15.78 -5.26
CA ASN A 412 18.54 -15.84 -3.79
C ASN A 412 19.78 -15.29 -3.06
N SER A 413 20.80 -14.79 -3.78
CA SER A 413 21.89 -14.04 -3.14
C SER A 413 21.38 -12.71 -2.59
N LEU A 414 22.21 -12.02 -1.80
CA LEU A 414 21.85 -10.69 -1.32
C LEU A 414 21.64 -9.66 -2.45
N PHE A 415 22.11 -9.95 -3.67
CA PHE A 415 21.89 -9.10 -4.84
C PHE A 415 20.40 -8.97 -5.16
N LEU A 416 19.65 -10.06 -5.05
CA LEU A 416 18.20 -10.07 -5.27
C LEU A 416 17.47 -9.17 -4.26
N ILE A 417 17.83 -9.25 -2.97
CA ILE A 417 17.18 -8.40 -1.97
C ILE A 417 17.57 -6.93 -2.17
N ALA A 418 18.81 -6.63 -2.54
CA ALA A 418 19.25 -5.27 -2.80
C ALA A 418 18.48 -4.66 -3.99
N HIS A 419 18.35 -5.41 -5.09
CA HIS A 419 17.54 -5.03 -6.24
C HIS A 419 16.09 -4.72 -5.84
N PHE A 420 15.42 -5.67 -5.19
CA PHE A 420 14.01 -5.53 -4.89
C PHE A 420 13.73 -4.40 -3.88
N HIS A 421 14.56 -4.25 -2.84
CA HIS A 421 14.44 -3.13 -1.91
C HIS A 421 14.70 -1.79 -2.59
N ASN A 422 15.58 -1.74 -3.59
CA ASN A 422 15.85 -0.52 -4.34
C ASN A 422 14.62 -0.05 -5.11
N VAL A 423 13.95 -0.96 -5.84
CA VAL A 423 12.74 -0.60 -6.59
C VAL A 423 11.51 -0.38 -5.70
N ILE A 424 11.37 -1.09 -4.57
CA ILE A 424 10.24 -0.90 -3.65
C ILE A 424 10.41 0.35 -2.79
N ILE A 425 11.57 0.56 -2.16
CA ILE A 425 11.77 1.77 -1.33
C ILE A 425 11.84 3.00 -2.24
N GLY A 426 12.70 2.97 -3.25
CA GLY A 426 12.91 4.09 -4.16
C GLY A 426 11.71 4.38 -5.05
N GLY A 427 10.94 3.37 -5.45
CA GLY A 427 9.72 3.52 -6.25
C GLY A 427 8.47 3.74 -5.41
N VAL A 428 8.12 2.76 -4.59
CA VAL A 428 6.83 2.70 -3.89
C VAL A 428 6.83 3.59 -2.64
N VAL A 429 7.76 3.39 -1.71
CA VAL A 429 7.76 4.14 -0.43
C VAL A 429 7.98 5.63 -0.67
N PHE A 430 8.94 6.00 -1.52
CA PHE A 430 9.18 7.40 -1.87
C PHE A 430 7.96 8.02 -2.57
N GLY A 431 7.27 7.26 -3.43
CA GLY A 431 6.05 7.70 -4.09
C GLY A 431 4.88 7.88 -3.12
N CYS A 432 4.77 7.01 -2.11
CA CYS A 432 3.78 7.13 -1.04
C CYS A 432 4.02 8.38 -0.19
N PHE A 433 5.28 8.68 0.16
CA PHE A 433 5.63 9.92 0.87
C PHE A 433 5.47 11.17 0.00
N ALA A 434 5.79 11.09 -1.30
CA ALA A 434 5.51 12.17 -2.25
C ALA A 434 4.00 12.46 -2.32
N GLY A 435 3.17 11.43 -2.46
CA GLY A 435 1.72 11.53 -2.52
C GLY A 435 1.12 12.06 -1.22
N THR A 436 1.63 11.58 -0.07
CA THR A 436 1.24 12.10 1.25
C THR A 436 1.54 13.58 1.35
N ALA A 437 2.79 14.00 1.10
CA ALA A 437 3.16 15.41 1.20
C ALA A 437 2.42 16.29 0.19
N TYR A 438 2.09 15.76 -0.99
CA TYR A 438 1.37 16.48 -2.03
C TYR A 438 -0.11 16.66 -1.68
N TRP A 439 -0.82 15.61 -1.28
CA TRP A 439 -2.26 15.64 -1.02
C TRP A 439 -2.65 15.82 0.46
N PHE A 440 -1.69 15.95 1.38
CA PHE A 440 -1.97 16.23 2.80
C PHE A 440 -2.91 17.43 3.02
N PRO A 441 -2.71 18.59 2.35
CA PRO A 441 -3.62 19.73 2.51
C PRO A 441 -5.03 19.43 2.05
N LYS A 442 -5.17 18.60 1.00
CA LYS A 442 -6.48 18.18 0.51
C LYS A 442 -7.21 17.29 1.51
N ALA A 443 -6.49 16.44 2.25
CA ALA A 443 -7.11 15.55 3.24
C ALA A 443 -7.44 16.26 4.57
N PHE A 444 -6.61 17.21 5.01
CA PHE A 444 -6.69 17.79 6.37
C PHE A 444 -6.85 19.32 6.43
N GLY A 445 -6.74 20.04 5.32
CA GLY A 445 -6.89 21.50 5.25
C GLY A 445 -5.66 22.32 5.61
N PHE A 446 -4.49 21.70 5.82
CA PHE A 446 -3.25 22.41 6.13
C PHE A 446 -2.03 21.70 5.55
N THR A 447 -0.92 22.44 5.37
CA THR A 447 0.31 21.90 4.79
C THR A 447 1.23 21.26 5.83
N LEU A 448 2.02 20.26 5.40
CA LEU A 448 3.05 19.66 6.25
C LEU A 448 4.25 20.60 6.43
N ASN A 449 4.99 20.42 7.53
CA ASN A 449 6.16 21.21 7.84
C ASN A 449 7.29 20.86 6.88
N GLU A 450 7.67 21.83 6.05
CA GLU A 450 8.66 21.62 4.98
C GLU A 450 10.05 21.25 5.52
N LYS A 451 10.48 21.86 6.63
CA LYS A 451 11.84 21.65 7.18
C LYS A 451 12.05 20.21 7.64
N TRP A 452 11.07 19.64 8.34
CA TRP A 452 11.15 18.25 8.79
C TRP A 452 10.94 17.25 7.63
N GLY A 453 10.13 17.60 6.62
CA GLY A 453 10.00 16.80 5.40
C GLY A 453 11.30 16.67 4.63
N ILE A 454 12.05 17.78 4.46
CA ILE A 454 13.36 17.78 3.83
C ILE A 454 14.37 16.93 4.62
N ARG A 455 14.36 17.02 5.96
CA ARG A 455 15.23 16.20 6.82
C ARG A 455 14.91 14.72 6.67
N ALA A 456 13.62 14.36 6.72
CA ALA A 456 13.18 12.97 6.51
C ALA A 456 13.67 12.45 5.16
N PHE A 457 13.47 13.21 4.08
CA PHE A 457 13.96 12.86 2.75
C PHE A 457 15.46 12.54 2.73
N TRP A 458 16.31 13.43 3.26
CA TRP A 458 17.76 13.22 3.22
C TRP A 458 18.23 12.02 4.03
N PHE A 459 17.66 11.80 5.23
CA PHE A 459 17.98 10.61 6.02
C PHE A 459 17.50 9.32 5.34
N TRP A 460 16.34 9.34 4.70
CA TRP A 460 15.84 8.20 3.94
C TRP A 460 16.73 7.87 2.75
N ILE A 461 17.04 8.83 1.89
CA ILE A 461 17.81 8.56 0.67
C ILE A 461 19.25 8.16 1.00
N ILE A 462 19.94 8.89 1.87
CA ILE A 462 21.32 8.59 2.25
C ILE A 462 21.37 7.25 3.02
N GLY A 463 20.46 7.06 3.98
CA GLY A 463 20.35 5.83 4.75
C GLY A 463 20.06 4.62 3.85
N PHE A 464 19.19 4.77 2.85
CA PHE A 464 18.90 3.73 1.87
C PHE A 464 20.14 3.32 1.07
N PHE A 465 20.90 4.28 0.53
CA PHE A 465 22.11 3.94 -0.24
C PHE A 465 23.16 3.26 0.63
N ILE A 466 23.39 3.75 1.84
CA ILE A 466 24.34 3.14 2.79
C ILE A 466 23.85 1.74 3.24
N ALA A 467 22.54 1.55 3.39
CA ALA A 467 21.97 0.27 3.82
C ALA A 467 22.06 -0.80 2.73
N PHE A 468 21.76 -0.47 1.47
CA PHE A 468 21.53 -1.47 0.42
C PHE A 468 22.61 -1.55 -0.67
N MET A 469 23.45 -0.52 -0.84
CA MET A 469 24.59 -0.65 -1.79
C MET A 469 25.63 -1.70 -1.34
N PRO A 470 26.02 -1.79 -0.06
CA PRO A 470 26.89 -2.87 0.41
C PRO A 470 26.29 -4.27 0.19
N VAL A 471 24.96 -4.36 0.21
CA VAL A 471 24.22 -5.61 0.06
C VAL A 471 24.29 -6.15 -1.38
N TYR A 472 24.42 -5.29 -2.39
CA TYR A 472 24.76 -5.73 -3.75
C TYR A 472 26.13 -6.41 -3.80
N ALA A 473 27.14 -5.80 -3.16
CA ALA A 473 28.50 -6.36 -3.11
C ALA A 473 28.53 -7.71 -2.37
N LEU A 474 27.85 -7.80 -1.21
CA LEU A 474 27.69 -9.06 -0.48
C LEU A 474 27.03 -10.16 -1.34
N GLY A 475 26.04 -9.78 -2.16
CA GLY A 475 25.40 -10.69 -3.09
C GLY A 475 26.33 -11.24 -4.17
N PHE A 476 27.29 -10.43 -4.65
CA PHE A 476 28.34 -10.88 -5.55
C PHE A 476 29.40 -11.74 -4.87
N MET A 477 29.68 -11.49 -3.58
CA MET A 477 30.62 -12.28 -2.78
C MET A 477 30.06 -13.64 -2.35
N GLY A 478 28.79 -13.94 -2.64
CA GLY A 478 28.16 -15.23 -2.38
C GLY A 478 27.31 -15.30 -1.10
N MET A 479 27.11 -14.19 -0.38
CA MET A 479 26.20 -14.20 0.76
C MET A 479 24.75 -14.41 0.28
N THR A 480 24.09 -15.45 0.80
CA THR A 480 22.69 -15.76 0.47
C THR A 480 21.71 -15.17 1.49
N ARG A 481 20.44 -15.04 1.08
CA ARG A 481 19.37 -14.50 1.92
C ARG A 481 19.08 -15.42 3.12
N ARG A 482 18.50 -14.84 4.18
CA ARG A 482 17.91 -15.53 5.34
C ARG A 482 18.91 -16.28 6.26
N ILE A 483 20.21 -16.01 6.14
CA ILE A 483 21.19 -16.51 7.12
C ILE A 483 21.14 -15.64 8.39
N SER A 484 21.07 -16.29 9.55
CA SER A 484 20.99 -15.66 10.88
C SER A 484 22.13 -16.03 11.83
N GLN A 485 22.80 -17.16 11.61
CA GLN A 485 23.87 -17.72 12.46
C GLN A 485 25.12 -18.02 11.63
N ASP A 486 26.26 -18.16 12.32
CA ASP A 486 27.54 -18.60 11.76
C ASP A 486 27.91 -17.90 10.45
N ILE A 487 27.69 -16.59 10.41
CA ILE A 487 27.91 -15.78 9.21
C ILE A 487 29.42 -15.63 8.98
N ASN A 488 29.88 -15.87 7.74
CA ASN A 488 31.27 -15.70 7.35
C ASN A 488 31.79 -14.29 7.77
N PRO A 489 32.85 -14.21 8.60
CA PRO A 489 33.42 -12.94 9.06
C PRO A 489 33.88 -12.00 7.93
N GLU A 490 34.17 -12.51 6.73
CA GLU A 490 34.51 -11.69 5.56
C GLU A 490 33.36 -10.74 5.16
N PHE A 491 32.12 -11.07 5.51
CA PHE A 491 30.95 -10.23 5.24
C PHE A 491 30.74 -9.13 6.30
N HIS A 492 31.44 -9.20 7.44
CA HIS A 492 31.17 -8.38 8.61
C HIS A 492 31.18 -6.88 8.32
N THR A 493 32.22 -6.36 7.66
CA THR A 493 32.37 -4.93 7.37
C THR A 493 31.18 -4.38 6.58
N LEU A 494 30.74 -5.08 5.54
CA LEU A 494 29.62 -4.64 4.70
C LEU A 494 28.28 -4.76 5.43
N LEU A 495 28.12 -5.75 6.30
CA LEU A 495 26.93 -5.90 7.15
C LEU A 495 26.83 -4.79 8.21
N VAL A 496 27.95 -4.40 8.82
CA VAL A 496 27.99 -3.27 9.77
C VAL A 496 27.65 -1.95 9.07
N VAL A 497 28.22 -1.69 7.89
CA VAL A 497 27.86 -0.50 7.09
C VAL A 497 26.36 -0.53 6.74
N SER A 498 25.83 -1.69 6.35
CA SER A 498 24.39 -1.86 6.08
C SER A 498 23.54 -1.51 7.31
N ALA A 499 23.94 -1.96 8.51
CA ALA A 499 23.26 -1.65 9.76
C ALA A 499 23.29 -0.15 10.11
N ILE A 500 24.40 0.56 9.85
CA ILE A 500 24.49 2.02 9.99
C ILE A 500 23.50 2.72 9.05
N GLY A 501 23.38 2.24 7.81
CA GLY A 501 22.39 2.76 6.86
C GLY A 501 20.96 2.60 7.37
N VAL A 502 20.62 1.44 7.96
CA VAL A 502 19.31 1.24 8.59
C VAL A 502 19.09 2.17 9.79
N ALA A 503 20.11 2.45 10.60
CA ALA A 503 20.00 3.43 11.67
C ALA A 503 19.70 4.85 11.15
N LEU A 504 20.27 5.25 10.01
CA LEU A 504 19.95 6.52 9.36
C LEU A 504 18.49 6.56 8.86
N ILE A 505 17.98 5.46 8.31
CA ILE A 505 16.56 5.35 7.93
C ILE A 505 15.66 5.50 9.17
N ALA A 506 16.08 4.96 10.32
CA ALA A 506 15.34 5.13 11.58
C ALA A 506 15.21 6.60 11.97
N VAL A 507 16.29 7.37 11.82
CA VAL A 507 16.26 8.84 12.00
C VAL A 507 15.33 9.50 10.98
N GLY A 508 15.29 9.02 9.74
CA GLY A 508 14.35 9.49 8.70
C GLY A 508 12.88 9.26 9.08
N ILE A 509 12.54 8.08 9.60
CA ILE A 509 11.20 7.75 10.11
C ILE A 509 10.86 8.64 11.32
N LEU A 510 11.80 8.83 12.25
CA LEU A 510 11.60 9.73 13.38
C LEU A 510 11.34 11.18 12.90
N CYS A 511 12.08 11.67 11.90
CA CYS A 511 11.84 12.97 11.29
C CYS A 511 10.42 13.06 10.71
N GLN A 512 9.92 11.99 10.09
CA GLN A 512 8.56 11.92 9.54
C GLN A 512 7.49 11.99 10.64
N VAL A 513 7.69 11.30 11.76
CA VAL A 513 6.79 11.38 12.93
C VAL A 513 6.79 12.80 13.51
N ILE A 514 7.97 13.41 13.67
CA ILE A 514 8.10 14.79 14.13
C ILE A 514 7.41 15.75 13.15
N GLN A 515 7.56 15.53 11.84
CA GLN A 515 6.89 16.33 10.81
C GLN A 515 5.37 16.33 11.02
N PHE A 516 4.75 15.16 11.16
CA PHE A 516 3.31 15.06 11.41
C PHE A 516 2.91 15.76 12.70
N TYR A 517 3.66 15.53 13.79
CA TYR A 517 3.36 16.13 15.09
C TYR A 517 3.37 17.67 15.04
N VAL A 518 4.45 18.28 14.54
CA VAL A 518 4.55 19.75 14.51
C VAL A 518 3.54 20.37 13.55
N SER A 519 3.20 19.67 12.45
CA SER A 519 2.17 20.11 11.52
C SER A 519 0.77 20.10 12.12
N ILE A 520 0.43 19.05 12.89
CA ILE A 520 -0.87 18.97 13.57
C ILE A 520 -0.96 20.02 14.68
N ARG A 521 0.13 20.23 15.44
CA ARG A 521 0.20 21.25 16.49
C ARG A 521 -0.01 22.66 15.94
N ASP A 522 0.64 22.97 14.81
CA ASP A 522 0.64 24.31 14.22
C ASP A 522 -0.38 24.45 13.06
N ARG A 523 -1.38 23.55 13.00
CA ARG A 523 -2.34 23.44 11.88
C ARG A 523 -3.08 24.73 11.57
N ASP A 524 -3.35 25.55 12.58
CA ASP A 524 -4.12 26.79 12.43
C ASP A 524 -3.34 27.91 11.74
N GLN A 525 -2.01 27.80 11.69
CA GLN A 525 -1.12 28.77 11.03
C GLN A 525 -0.85 28.42 9.56
N ASN A 526 -0.97 27.14 9.19
CA ASN A 526 -0.55 26.61 7.89
C ASN A 526 -1.73 26.13 7.03
N ARG A 527 -2.92 26.73 7.23
CA ARG A 527 -4.15 26.34 6.55
C ARG A 527 -4.10 26.68 5.05
N ASP A 528 -4.64 25.76 4.26
CA ASP A 528 -4.97 26.01 2.86
C ASP A 528 -6.39 26.59 2.79
N LEU A 529 -6.48 27.89 2.48
CA LEU A 529 -7.75 28.62 2.43
C LEU A 529 -8.37 28.65 1.03
N THR A 530 -7.63 28.23 -0.01
CA THR A 530 -8.08 28.32 -1.40
C THR A 530 -8.51 26.97 -1.97
N GLY A 531 -8.04 25.87 -1.39
CA GLY A 531 -8.21 24.54 -1.97
C GLY A 531 -7.07 24.14 -2.92
N ASP A 532 -6.20 25.09 -3.28
CA ASP A 532 -5.10 24.93 -4.23
C ASP A 532 -3.79 25.56 -3.69
N PRO A 533 -3.07 24.86 -2.80
CA PRO A 533 -1.88 25.40 -2.14
C PRO A 533 -0.63 25.33 -3.03
N TRP A 534 -0.68 24.58 -4.14
CA TRP A 534 0.47 24.30 -4.99
C TRP A 534 0.36 24.93 -6.38
N GLY A 535 -0.80 25.49 -6.73
CA GLY A 535 -1.12 25.79 -8.12
C GLY A 535 -1.24 24.51 -8.93
N GLY A 536 -2.02 23.55 -8.45
CA GLY A 536 -2.31 22.28 -9.09
C GLY A 536 -3.05 22.44 -10.42
N ARG A 537 -3.18 21.34 -11.16
CA ARG A 537 -3.65 21.36 -12.57
C ARG A 537 -4.92 20.55 -12.82
N THR A 538 -5.25 19.67 -11.90
CA THR A 538 -6.32 18.67 -11.95
C THR A 538 -7.47 19.03 -11.00
N LEU A 539 -8.62 18.36 -11.14
CA LEU A 539 -9.89 18.75 -10.51
C LEU A 539 -9.91 18.67 -8.98
N GLU A 540 -9.06 17.86 -8.34
CA GLU A 540 -9.02 17.78 -6.88
C GLU A 540 -8.68 19.14 -6.24
N TRP A 541 -7.93 19.98 -6.94
CA TRP A 541 -7.54 21.32 -6.50
C TRP A 541 -8.63 22.38 -6.73
N ALA A 542 -9.72 22.02 -7.40
CA ALA A 542 -10.88 22.91 -7.59
C ALA A 542 -11.82 22.92 -6.36
N THR A 543 -11.71 21.91 -5.50
CA THR A 543 -12.52 21.76 -4.27
C THR A 543 -11.87 22.47 -3.09
N SER A 544 -12.62 22.70 -2.01
CA SER A 544 -12.06 23.20 -0.75
C SER A 544 -11.02 22.24 -0.15
N SER A 545 -10.27 22.71 0.85
CA SER A 545 -9.33 21.90 1.62
C SER A 545 -9.67 21.97 3.12
N PRO A 546 -10.24 20.90 3.71
CA PRO A 546 -10.67 19.65 3.09
C PRO A 546 -11.93 19.82 2.20
N PRO A 547 -12.17 18.92 1.23
CA PRO A 547 -13.39 18.91 0.41
C PRO A 547 -14.64 18.64 1.25
N PRO A 548 -15.81 19.11 0.82
CA PRO A 548 -17.07 18.71 1.43
C PRO A 548 -17.32 17.21 1.21
N PHE A 549 -18.21 16.63 2.01
CA PHE A 549 -18.48 15.18 1.97
C PHE A 549 -19.01 14.70 0.60
N TYR A 550 -19.67 15.57 -0.17
CA TYR A 550 -20.15 15.33 -1.54
C TYR A 550 -19.14 15.67 -2.65
N ASN A 551 -17.92 16.11 -2.30
CA ASN A 551 -16.87 16.62 -3.20
C ASN A 551 -17.25 17.86 -4.03
N PHE A 552 -18.16 17.71 -5.00
CA PHE A 552 -18.59 18.76 -5.92
C PHE A 552 -20.10 18.98 -5.80
N ALA A 553 -20.49 20.21 -5.47
CA ALA A 553 -21.90 20.60 -5.42
C ALA A 553 -22.54 20.52 -6.82
N ASP A 554 -21.87 21.11 -7.81
CA ASP A 554 -22.19 20.97 -9.23
C ASP A 554 -21.09 20.14 -9.93
N VAL A 555 -21.47 19.11 -10.69
CA VAL A 555 -20.50 18.20 -11.31
C VAL A 555 -19.81 18.94 -12.47
N PRO A 556 -18.47 19.03 -12.49
CA PRO A 556 -17.77 19.84 -13.48
C PRO A 556 -17.95 19.26 -14.90
N HIS A 557 -18.10 20.14 -15.89
CA HIS A 557 -18.07 19.73 -17.30
C HIS A 557 -16.66 19.87 -17.89
N VAL A 558 -16.02 18.75 -18.20
CA VAL A 558 -14.60 18.71 -18.57
C VAL A 558 -14.42 18.85 -20.08
N GLN A 559 -13.72 19.91 -20.49
CA GLN A 559 -13.44 20.16 -21.92
C GLN A 559 -12.02 19.74 -22.33
N THR A 560 -11.04 20.01 -21.46
CA THR A 560 -9.60 19.82 -21.72
C THR A 560 -8.99 18.78 -20.78
N ARG A 561 -7.72 18.42 -21.01
CA ARG A 561 -7.00 17.40 -20.20
C ARG A 561 -6.62 17.92 -18.81
N ASP A 562 -6.01 19.10 -18.75
CA ASP A 562 -5.66 19.75 -17.47
C ASP A 562 -6.80 20.69 -17.07
N ALA A 563 -7.95 20.10 -16.69
CA ALA A 563 -9.24 20.80 -16.59
C ALA A 563 -9.18 22.02 -15.66
N TRP A 564 -8.62 21.87 -14.46
CA TRP A 564 -8.53 22.97 -13.50
C TRP A 564 -7.58 24.07 -13.95
N TRP A 565 -6.47 23.72 -14.59
CA TRP A 565 -5.53 24.70 -15.13
C TRP A 565 -6.17 25.56 -16.24
N ASP A 566 -6.90 24.93 -17.15
CA ASP A 566 -7.61 25.61 -18.24
C ASP A 566 -8.73 26.52 -17.72
N MET A 567 -9.46 26.10 -16.68
CA MET A 567 -10.45 26.94 -16.01
C MET A 567 -9.82 28.19 -15.36
N LYS A 568 -8.63 28.05 -14.76
CA LYS A 568 -7.86 29.19 -14.22
C LYS A 568 -7.41 30.15 -15.32
N GLU A 569 -6.87 29.63 -16.43
CA GLU A 569 -6.42 30.46 -17.56
C GLU A 569 -7.56 31.20 -18.26
N LYS A 570 -8.76 30.60 -18.33
CA LYS A 570 -9.96 31.21 -18.93
C LYS A 570 -10.71 32.15 -17.99
N GLY A 571 -10.32 32.27 -16.72
CA GLY A 571 -11.05 33.05 -15.72
C GLY A 571 -12.40 32.45 -15.30
N THR A 572 -12.59 31.13 -15.47
CA THR A 572 -13.83 30.43 -15.12
C THR A 572 -13.72 29.53 -13.88
N ALA A 573 -12.56 29.52 -13.22
CA ALA A 573 -12.24 28.63 -12.09
C ALA A 573 -13.20 28.71 -10.90
N TYR A 574 -13.62 29.91 -10.50
CA TYR A 574 -14.41 30.13 -9.28
C TYR A 574 -15.81 30.67 -9.58
N LYS A 575 -16.41 30.24 -10.70
CA LYS A 575 -17.77 30.65 -11.07
C LYS A 575 -18.79 29.92 -10.19
N ARG A 576 -19.68 30.69 -9.58
CA ARG A 576 -20.79 30.15 -8.81
C ARG A 576 -21.84 29.56 -9.75
N PRO A 577 -22.39 28.37 -9.47
CA PRO A 577 -23.57 27.88 -10.17
C PRO A 577 -24.74 28.86 -10.00
N ALA A 578 -25.60 28.94 -11.02
CA ALA A 578 -26.79 29.80 -10.94
C ALA A 578 -27.82 29.29 -9.92
N LYS A 579 -27.83 27.98 -9.68
CA LYS A 579 -28.71 27.29 -8.75
C LYS A 579 -28.02 26.01 -8.25
N TYR A 580 -28.20 25.70 -6.97
CA TYR A 580 -27.81 24.41 -6.40
C TYR A 580 -28.99 23.44 -6.39
N GLU A 581 -28.68 22.15 -6.46
CA GLU A 581 -29.65 21.05 -6.45
C GLU A 581 -29.43 20.16 -5.23
N GLU A 582 -30.47 19.41 -4.84
CA GLU A 582 -30.32 18.41 -3.79
C GLU A 582 -29.35 17.31 -4.24
N ILE A 583 -28.54 16.82 -3.30
CA ILE A 583 -27.50 15.84 -3.59
C ILE A 583 -27.88 14.51 -2.93
N HIS A 584 -28.09 13.49 -3.74
CA HIS A 584 -28.26 12.11 -3.27
C HIS A 584 -26.91 11.55 -2.79
N MET A 585 -26.86 11.04 -1.56
CA MET A 585 -25.65 10.51 -0.92
C MET A 585 -25.94 9.21 -0.17
N PRO A 586 -24.97 8.28 -0.10
CA PRO A 586 -25.10 7.05 0.68
C PRO A 586 -25.00 7.30 2.18
N LYS A 587 -25.77 6.56 2.98
CA LYS A 587 -25.68 6.57 4.44
C LYS A 587 -24.49 5.76 4.95
N ASN A 588 -24.05 6.10 6.16
CA ASN A 588 -23.07 5.30 6.89
C ASN A 588 -23.62 3.91 7.22
N ALA A 589 -22.75 2.90 7.20
CA ALA A 589 -23.13 1.51 7.34
C ALA A 589 -22.26 0.78 8.37
N GLY A 590 -22.87 0.37 9.50
CA GLY A 590 -22.19 -0.44 10.52
C GLY A 590 -21.97 -1.90 10.12
N ALA A 591 -22.71 -2.40 9.12
CA ALA A 591 -22.65 -3.79 8.71
C ALA A 591 -21.26 -4.24 8.24
N GLY A 592 -20.46 -3.35 7.63
CA GLY A 592 -19.10 -3.67 7.19
C GLY A 592 -18.18 -4.03 8.36
N VAL A 593 -18.24 -3.24 9.45
CA VAL A 593 -17.49 -3.49 10.69
C VAL A 593 -17.92 -4.81 11.34
N ILE A 594 -19.24 -5.09 11.35
CA ILE A 594 -19.80 -6.28 11.99
C ILE A 594 -19.41 -7.55 11.22
N ILE A 595 -19.52 -7.55 9.90
CA ILE A 595 -19.10 -8.67 9.04
C ILE A 595 -17.61 -8.95 9.25
N ALA A 596 -16.78 -7.91 9.28
CA ALA A 596 -15.36 -8.06 9.56
C ALA A 596 -15.06 -8.56 10.98
N GLY A 597 -15.84 -8.14 11.98
CA GLY A 597 -15.75 -8.67 13.34
C GLY A 597 -15.99 -10.19 13.38
N PHE A 598 -17.03 -10.68 12.71
CA PHE A 598 -17.26 -12.11 12.54
C PHE A 598 -16.15 -12.78 11.71
N SER A 599 -15.62 -12.11 10.69
CA SER A 599 -14.50 -12.62 9.88
C SER A 599 -13.22 -12.81 10.70
N LEU A 600 -12.91 -11.89 11.63
CA LEU A 600 -11.80 -12.02 12.56
C LEU A 600 -11.97 -13.23 13.47
N LEU A 601 -13.16 -13.40 14.05
CA LEU A 601 -13.47 -14.55 14.89
C LEU A 601 -13.38 -15.86 14.11
N PHE A 602 -13.87 -15.88 12.87
CA PHE A 602 -13.76 -17.01 11.95
C PHE A 602 -12.28 -17.35 11.68
N GLY A 603 -11.48 -16.38 11.24
CA GLY A 603 -10.06 -16.59 10.94
C GLY A 603 -9.30 -17.12 12.16
N PHE A 604 -9.46 -16.47 13.32
CA PHE A 604 -8.84 -16.92 14.58
C PHE A 604 -9.29 -18.33 14.96
N ALA A 605 -10.59 -18.64 14.85
CA ALA A 605 -11.13 -19.95 15.16
C ALA A 605 -10.59 -21.04 14.23
N MET A 606 -10.44 -20.77 12.93
CA MET A 606 -9.87 -21.71 11.96
C MET A 606 -8.40 -22.03 12.30
N ILE A 607 -7.59 -21.00 12.58
CA ILE A 607 -6.17 -21.14 12.95
C ILE A 607 -6.00 -22.04 14.17
N TRP A 608 -6.86 -21.87 15.18
CA TRP A 608 -6.78 -22.60 16.44
C TRP A 608 -7.65 -23.87 16.49
N HIS A 609 -8.28 -24.27 15.37
CA HIS A 609 -9.15 -25.44 15.28
C HIS A 609 -10.35 -25.40 16.25
N ILE A 610 -10.94 -24.22 16.46
CA ILE A 610 -12.13 -23.98 17.30
C ILE A 610 -13.39 -24.09 16.43
N TRP A 611 -13.76 -25.30 16.04
CA TRP A 611 -14.75 -25.53 14.97
C TRP A 611 -16.14 -24.92 15.21
N TRP A 612 -16.67 -24.99 16.44
CA TRP A 612 -17.98 -24.41 16.74
C TRP A 612 -17.99 -22.89 16.55
N LEU A 613 -16.88 -22.22 16.91
CA LEU A 613 -16.74 -20.77 16.76
C LEU A 613 -16.54 -20.39 15.30
N ALA A 614 -15.79 -21.20 14.54
CA ALA A 614 -15.64 -21.01 13.10
C ALA A 614 -17.01 -21.10 12.40
N ILE A 615 -17.81 -22.13 12.68
CA ILE A 615 -19.16 -22.29 12.11
C ILE A 615 -20.07 -21.14 12.51
N ALA A 616 -20.12 -20.80 13.81
CA ALA A 616 -20.97 -19.72 14.31
C ALA A 616 -20.59 -18.35 13.71
N SER A 617 -19.29 -18.07 13.59
CA SER A 617 -18.79 -16.82 13.02
C SER A 617 -19.04 -16.76 11.51
N PHE A 618 -18.86 -17.86 10.79
CA PHE A 618 -19.20 -17.93 9.37
C PHE A 618 -20.69 -17.71 9.14
N ALA A 619 -21.55 -18.37 9.92
CA ALA A 619 -22.99 -18.12 9.89
C ALA A 619 -23.31 -16.66 10.22
N GLY A 620 -22.65 -16.06 11.22
CA GLY A 620 -22.79 -14.64 11.58
C GLY A 620 -22.46 -13.69 10.43
N MET A 621 -21.39 -13.95 9.67
CA MET A 621 -21.06 -13.18 8.46
C MET A 621 -22.20 -13.25 7.43
N ILE A 622 -22.67 -14.45 7.11
CA ILE A 622 -23.72 -14.66 6.10
C ILE A 622 -25.06 -14.07 6.54
N ILE A 623 -25.47 -14.30 7.79
CA ILE A 623 -26.71 -13.74 8.35
C ILE A 623 -26.68 -12.22 8.34
N THR A 624 -25.55 -11.60 8.72
CA THR A 624 -25.41 -10.13 8.70
C THR A 624 -25.49 -9.59 7.27
N TRP A 625 -24.86 -10.29 6.31
CA TRP A 625 -24.93 -9.91 4.90
C TRP A 625 -26.36 -10.01 4.35
N ILE A 626 -27.06 -11.11 4.61
CA ILE A 626 -28.47 -11.29 4.25
C ILE A 626 -29.32 -10.21 4.92
N ALA A 627 -29.17 -9.96 6.22
CA ALA A 627 -29.94 -8.92 6.92
C ALA A 627 -29.74 -7.53 6.29
N LYS A 628 -28.50 -7.19 5.90
CA LYS A 628 -28.20 -5.91 5.24
C LYS A 628 -28.85 -5.79 3.85
N SER A 629 -29.13 -6.88 3.15
CA SER A 629 -29.79 -6.82 1.84
C SER A 629 -31.29 -6.53 1.92
N PHE A 630 -31.91 -6.66 3.09
CA PHE A 630 -33.31 -6.27 3.33
C PHE A 630 -33.46 -4.81 3.82
N ASP A 631 -32.35 -4.14 4.12
CA ASP A 631 -32.37 -2.75 4.56
C ASP A 631 -32.45 -1.81 3.36
N GLU A 632 -33.60 -1.14 3.23
CA GLU A 632 -33.92 -0.18 2.17
C GLU A 632 -33.49 1.26 2.53
N ASP A 633 -33.20 1.56 3.81
CA ASP A 633 -32.86 2.92 4.26
C ASP A 633 -31.35 3.20 4.10
N VAL A 634 -30.87 3.18 2.85
CA VAL A 634 -29.43 3.15 2.52
C VAL A 634 -28.87 4.49 2.07
N ASP A 635 -29.71 5.47 1.77
CA ASP A 635 -29.35 6.74 1.18
C ASP A 635 -30.14 7.90 1.80
N TYR A 636 -29.71 9.12 1.50
CA TYR A 636 -30.36 10.35 1.92
C TYR A 636 -30.12 11.47 0.90
N TYR A 637 -30.90 12.53 1.01
CA TYR A 637 -30.72 13.74 0.22
C TYR A 637 -30.18 14.86 1.10
N VAL A 638 -29.12 15.51 0.62
CA VAL A 638 -28.58 16.74 1.20
C VAL A 638 -29.43 17.91 0.69
N PRO A 639 -30.05 18.70 1.57
CA PRO A 639 -30.90 19.81 1.17
C PRO A 639 -30.07 20.96 0.57
N VAL A 640 -30.66 21.68 -0.39
CA VAL A 640 -30.03 22.83 -1.07
C VAL A 640 -29.49 23.87 -0.08
N ALA A 641 -30.20 24.13 1.01
CA ALA A 641 -29.78 25.11 2.01
C ALA A 641 -28.44 24.74 2.69
N GLU A 642 -28.19 23.46 2.92
CA GLU A 642 -26.91 22.98 3.49
C GLU A 642 -25.78 23.11 2.47
N VAL A 643 -26.04 22.75 1.20
CA VAL A 643 -25.09 22.93 0.10
C VAL A 643 -24.72 24.40 -0.07
N GLU A 644 -25.71 25.30 -0.13
CA GLU A 644 -25.49 26.74 -0.23
C GLU A 644 -24.69 27.28 0.93
N GLN A 645 -24.95 26.83 2.16
CA GLN A 645 -24.19 27.26 3.33
C GLN A 645 -22.71 26.89 3.21
N ILE A 646 -22.41 25.64 2.83
CA ILE A 646 -21.04 25.13 2.70
C ILE A 646 -20.30 25.84 1.56
N GLU A 647 -20.92 25.96 0.39
CA GLU A 647 -20.29 26.59 -0.77
C GLU A 647 -20.09 28.10 -0.57
N ASN A 648 -21.04 28.80 0.07
CA ASN A 648 -20.87 30.22 0.40
C ASN A 648 -19.70 30.45 1.36
N GLN A 649 -19.51 29.57 2.35
CA GLN A 649 -18.37 29.64 3.26
C GLN A 649 -17.03 29.48 2.50
N HIS A 650 -16.97 28.54 1.55
CA HIS A 650 -15.78 28.36 0.72
C HIS A 650 -15.52 29.58 -0.18
N HIS A 651 -16.54 30.11 -0.84
CA HIS A 651 -16.40 31.31 -1.66
C HIS A 651 -15.97 32.54 -0.85
N GLU A 652 -16.43 32.67 0.39
CA GLU A 652 -15.95 33.73 1.30
C GLU A 652 -14.45 33.57 1.61
N GLN A 653 -13.98 32.34 1.84
CA GLN A 653 -12.55 32.06 2.06
C GLN A 653 -11.71 32.37 0.82
N ILE A 654 -12.17 31.98 -0.37
CA ILE A 654 -11.51 32.31 -1.66
C ILE A 654 -11.43 33.83 -1.85
N SER A 655 -12.51 34.56 -1.58
CA SER A 655 -12.55 36.02 -1.70
C SER A 655 -11.59 36.69 -0.71
N LYS A 656 -11.54 36.22 0.55
CA LYS A 656 -10.57 36.69 1.56
C LYS A 656 -9.12 36.40 1.17
N ALA A 657 -8.87 35.32 0.42
CA ALA A 657 -7.56 34.99 -0.11
C ALA A 657 -7.15 35.84 -1.34
N GLY A 658 -8.01 36.75 -1.81
CA GLY A 658 -7.72 37.66 -2.92
C GLY A 658 -7.91 37.06 -4.31
N LEU A 659 -8.49 35.87 -4.41
CA LEU A 659 -8.87 35.24 -5.68
C LEU A 659 -10.27 35.73 -6.07
N ASN A 660 -10.38 36.99 -6.47
CA ASN A 660 -11.66 37.60 -6.83
C ASN A 660 -12.20 37.06 -8.15
N HIS A 661 -13.53 36.96 -8.23
CA HIS A 661 -14.29 36.70 -9.44
C HIS A 661 -13.88 37.70 -10.53
N VAL A 662 -13.30 37.23 -11.64
CA VAL A 662 -13.37 38.00 -12.88
C VAL A 662 -14.80 37.80 -13.38
N ASN A 663 -15.59 38.88 -13.30
CA ASN A 663 -17.01 38.93 -13.68
C ASN A 663 -17.29 38.28 -15.03
#